data_AF-A0AAN9Y2Q5-F1
#
_entry.id   AF-A0AAN9Y2Q5-F1
#
_cell.length_a   1.000
_cell.length_b   1.000
_cell.length_c   1.000
_cell.angle_alpha   90.00
_cell.angle_beta   90.00
_cell.angle_gamma   90.00
#
_symmetry.space_group_name_H-M   'P 1'
#
loop_
_entity.id
_entity.type
_entity.pdbx_description
1 polymer ?
#
loop_
_entity_poly.entity_id
_entity_poly.type
_entity_poly.pdbx_seq_one_letter_code
_entity_poly.pdbx_strand_id
1 'polypeptide(L)'
;MEAPKISNSNSQPARNYRLYSNLSSFQGERVIHLDLKGAPPSINYLMSLFPLLHDLGVTSLLIEYEDVFPYNDVNLRAVNAYSKIDIETLLRIAKKNNLNVIPLVQTFGHLEFLLKMEKFIHLREKFEYPQSICPTHNDTFRVLTGLLDEVIEVHPYIRYIHIGCDEVYQLGLCKKCQDKMSHNHWQNAELFLNHVSRLAKYIRSKYPNITPLMWDDQLRSISVHKLKKFNIEALIEPVIWFYRPVVSLPSELWEKYAQVFSSVWIASCFKGATGSNQIITDANYHMKNQKSWMYVMQKYTNLINFKGVIMTGWQRYDHFAILCELLPVSVPSLVHVASILNGTGSHLPHENFTQRVENVIACGTNNDFLGSCKFPGVNIYSAVLRFSKLKTEIDDIFSSSSVKGWLTAYNVEKKYSNRLLDEKLLHQIEKSENSLRTTTAVIQEALKKVYDKFTVNEWMETNIQPYVLKLNRTSSILRNLEHKSSQVLLTPNESDNIFVTLEEDFHDVLKTATSQDPSHLEKRMRKLWSLILIIRRNEMLLRNWYEKKDAKTKSKTVPAVKIQDAQKKFGEPRKDSIETSKLSHAEGKMSYNISESEIAASREMFETEKQNLLREILNIKEKLMKTKESNQDLKKKIADYEEQITSLKNDIEIRSSETVKEMKLRQSLENRVRDFQKQMEIRESELETLTIQFNNAREQLKVFESTVNEQKLTNELLSQNNAHLSQKILKLQSDYNHQTTAMEELTQKYTSLFNQAKIYEENTAKMLNDITKNSKMKEVFQKKIMLLETQKKDLQAEKEKLLLSINFLEKKVETTRKMFDTEKRSVDEVKREKELLLKNLMRISAASDEQNRIFKIEVRLKDQLETEVNRLNEKVEKQSIEILFLEKEKERLNSKNIDLVMKIQDMEEIVSEKEAYILGLKKQLHDLEVNYKHQSCLLENIRNEKNVYFQDLKQARKICEQELLSTQILQKSEEIVHLQTQLKSYEITIEKQESECKQLEEEIINMKLEVKRLTADKAILNRNLSVAAHLRSQIFALERGLTEQKIKCRALEEELQNPVNIHRWRKLEGTDPKTYELITKIQFLQKRVLTKSEIAAEKEQQFKELEKIYENMRNTVTKLTSSGGSNALFFLRKESEKKNRKIKTLMVEISMYEAHATEYKLELERKNKELEDVRKEYLLQKQLFFKLRNNRKRVNWRSKDDHKETSDLSNGVIVKPMLPAI
;
A
#
# COMPACT_ATOMS: atom_id res chain seq x y z
N MET A 1 -51.78 -31.98 -29.15
CA MET A 1 -50.86 -30.94 -28.67
C MET A 1 -50.64 -31.17 -27.19
N GLU A 2 -49.42 -31.46 -26.76
CA GLU A 2 -49.00 -31.43 -25.36
C GLU A 2 -47.47 -31.39 -25.33
N ALA A 3 -46.88 -30.74 -24.32
CA ALA A 3 -45.43 -30.50 -24.25
C ALA A 3 -44.90 -30.58 -22.80
N PRO A 4 -43.73 -31.20 -22.56
CA PRO A 4 -43.14 -31.31 -21.23
C PRO A 4 -42.52 -30.00 -20.73
N LYS A 5 -42.42 -29.87 -19.41
CA LYS A 5 -42.07 -28.63 -18.71
C LYS A 5 -40.57 -28.44 -18.53
N ILE A 6 -40.10 -27.19 -18.61
CA ILE A 6 -38.75 -26.76 -18.21
C ILE A 6 -38.87 -25.97 -16.88
N SER A 7 -38.00 -26.24 -15.91
CA SER A 7 -38.00 -25.59 -14.60
C SER A 7 -36.87 -24.55 -14.47
N ASN A 8 -37.24 -23.31 -14.15
CA ASN A 8 -36.30 -22.23 -13.81
C ASN A 8 -35.78 -22.36 -12.38
N SER A 9 -34.52 -21.97 -12.16
CA SER A 9 -34.03 -21.59 -10.83
C SER A 9 -32.99 -20.49 -10.93
N ASN A 10 -33.34 -19.27 -10.49
CA ASN A 10 -32.48 -18.08 -10.59
C ASN A 10 -32.12 -17.59 -9.18
N SER A 11 -30.84 -17.57 -8.83
CA SER A 11 -30.36 -16.91 -7.60
C SER A 11 -28.90 -16.47 -7.71
N GLN A 12 -28.64 -15.21 -7.36
CA GLN A 12 -27.32 -14.61 -7.15
C GLN A 12 -27.45 -13.68 -5.92
N PRO A 13 -26.46 -13.66 -5.02
CA PRO A 13 -25.16 -13.04 -5.33
C PRO A 13 -23.96 -13.94 -4.95
N ALA A 14 -23.29 -14.51 -5.96
CA ALA A 14 -22.14 -15.40 -5.76
C ALA A 14 -21.10 -15.36 -6.91
N ARG A 15 -21.03 -14.27 -7.68
CA ARG A 15 -20.35 -14.26 -8.99
C ARG A 15 -18.82 -14.17 -8.94
N ASN A 16 -18.22 -13.46 -7.98
CA ASN A 16 -16.77 -13.17 -8.02
C ASN A 16 -15.85 -14.30 -7.52
N TYR A 17 -16.36 -15.28 -6.76
CA TYR A 17 -15.57 -16.44 -6.32
C TYR A 17 -15.66 -17.66 -7.25
N ARG A 18 -16.59 -17.69 -8.21
CA ARG A 18 -16.77 -18.83 -9.13
C ARG A 18 -15.81 -18.85 -10.33
N LEU A 19 -15.13 -17.74 -10.63
CA LEU A 19 -14.24 -17.62 -11.80
C LEU A 19 -12.98 -18.50 -11.77
N TYR A 20 -12.61 -19.06 -10.61
CA TYR A 20 -11.42 -19.91 -10.46
C TYR A 20 -11.71 -21.42 -10.39
N SER A 21 -12.96 -21.85 -10.58
CA SER A 21 -13.40 -23.24 -10.30
C SER A 21 -13.19 -24.25 -11.44
N ASN A 22 -13.00 -23.79 -12.69
CA ASN A 22 -12.90 -24.64 -13.87
C ASN A 22 -11.62 -24.36 -14.69
N LEU A 23 -10.44 -24.68 -14.13
CA LEU A 23 -9.16 -24.64 -14.83
C LEU A 23 -8.72 -26.06 -15.23
N SER A 24 -8.71 -26.34 -16.53
CA SER A 24 -8.28 -27.61 -17.10
C SER A 24 -6.75 -27.76 -17.13
N SER A 25 -6.26 -29.00 -17.25
CA SER A 25 -4.82 -29.30 -17.36
C SER A 25 -4.24 -28.84 -18.70
N PHE A 26 -3.09 -28.16 -18.65
CA PHE A 26 -2.40 -27.68 -19.85
C PHE A 26 -1.62 -28.79 -20.55
N GLN A 27 -1.99 -29.06 -21.80
CA GLN A 27 -1.47 -30.20 -22.57
C GLN A 27 -0.19 -29.91 -23.38
N GLY A 28 0.21 -28.65 -23.52
CA GLY A 28 1.43 -28.27 -24.23
C GLY A 28 2.72 -28.50 -23.44
N GLU A 29 3.84 -28.00 -23.95
CA GLU A 29 5.17 -28.12 -23.33
C GLU A 29 5.22 -27.40 -21.97
N ARG A 30 5.59 -28.11 -20.92
CA ARG A 30 5.71 -27.58 -19.55
C ARG A 30 7.19 -27.52 -19.22
N VAL A 31 7.75 -26.31 -19.22
CA VAL A 31 9.20 -26.07 -19.25
C VAL A 31 9.68 -25.45 -17.94
N ILE A 32 10.72 -26.00 -17.32
CA ILE A 32 11.42 -25.36 -16.21
C ILE A 32 12.62 -24.59 -16.76
N HIS A 33 12.75 -23.31 -16.42
CA HIS A 33 13.96 -22.55 -16.70
C HIS A 33 15.00 -22.76 -15.58
N LEU A 34 16.20 -23.13 -15.97
CA LEU A 34 17.39 -23.18 -15.13
C LEU A 34 18.37 -22.11 -15.61
N ASP A 35 18.34 -20.94 -14.96
CA ASP A 35 19.40 -19.94 -15.05
C ASP A 35 20.59 -20.42 -14.21
N LEU A 36 21.75 -20.59 -14.85
CA LEU A 36 22.98 -21.10 -14.24
C LEU A 36 24.03 -20.00 -13.97
N LYS A 37 23.71 -18.73 -14.24
CA LYS A 37 24.58 -17.53 -14.22
C LYS A 37 25.27 -17.30 -12.88
N GLY A 38 26.51 -17.78 -12.76
CA GLY A 38 27.37 -17.64 -11.57
C GLY A 38 26.95 -18.48 -10.35
N ALA A 39 25.86 -19.26 -10.45
CA ALA A 39 25.50 -20.29 -9.47
C ALA A 39 25.11 -21.62 -10.16
N PRO A 40 26.04 -22.25 -10.90
CA PRO A 40 25.81 -23.56 -11.51
C PRO A 40 25.65 -24.65 -10.43
N PRO A 41 24.51 -25.37 -10.35
CA PRO A 41 24.36 -26.51 -9.47
C PRO A 41 25.13 -27.73 -10.01
N SER A 42 25.85 -28.43 -9.14
CA SER A 42 26.56 -29.66 -9.48
C SER A 42 25.66 -30.71 -10.16
N ILE A 43 26.24 -31.48 -11.07
CA ILE A 43 25.55 -32.57 -11.78
C ILE A 43 24.90 -33.57 -10.81
N ASN A 44 25.52 -33.83 -9.66
CA ASN A 44 24.96 -34.66 -8.59
C ASN A 44 23.65 -34.11 -8.02
N TYR A 45 23.51 -32.78 -7.89
CA TYR A 45 22.25 -32.17 -7.49
C TYR A 45 21.20 -32.29 -8.60
N LEU A 46 21.58 -32.04 -9.87
CA LEU A 46 20.67 -32.17 -11.01
C LEU A 46 20.15 -33.61 -11.18
N MET A 47 20.99 -34.62 -10.92
CA MET A 47 20.58 -36.03 -10.85
C MET A 47 19.45 -36.30 -9.84
N SER A 48 19.41 -35.55 -8.73
CA SER A 48 18.33 -35.65 -7.73
C SER A 48 17.11 -34.78 -8.06
N LEU A 49 17.29 -33.70 -8.82
CA LEU A 49 16.23 -32.77 -9.18
C LEU A 49 15.40 -33.26 -10.38
N PHE A 50 16.03 -33.79 -11.43
CA PHE A 50 15.34 -34.15 -12.67
C PHE A 50 14.24 -35.22 -12.52
N PRO A 51 14.35 -36.24 -11.65
CA PRO A 51 13.25 -37.14 -11.35
C PRO A 51 12.03 -36.42 -10.76
N LEU A 52 12.24 -35.49 -9.82
CA LEU A 52 11.15 -34.67 -9.26
C LEU A 52 10.48 -33.80 -10.35
N LEU A 53 11.25 -33.27 -11.31
CA LEU A 53 10.67 -32.51 -12.42
C LEU A 53 9.80 -33.39 -13.34
N HIS A 54 10.28 -34.59 -13.66
CA HIS A 54 9.50 -35.59 -14.42
C HIS A 54 8.20 -35.98 -13.71
N ASP A 55 8.25 -36.22 -12.40
CA ASP A 55 7.08 -36.62 -11.59
C ASP A 55 6.08 -35.46 -11.40
N LEU A 56 6.55 -34.20 -11.54
CA LEU A 56 5.71 -33.01 -11.69
C LEU A 56 5.14 -32.82 -13.11
N GLY A 57 5.44 -33.72 -14.05
CA GLY A 57 4.94 -33.68 -15.43
C GLY A 57 5.63 -32.65 -16.33
N VAL A 58 6.82 -32.15 -15.94
CA VAL A 58 7.65 -31.27 -16.77
C VAL A 58 8.11 -32.04 -18.01
N THR A 59 8.09 -31.40 -19.19
CA THR A 59 8.44 -32.03 -20.49
C THR A 59 9.80 -31.58 -21.03
N SER A 60 10.27 -30.40 -20.61
CA SER A 60 11.44 -29.73 -21.17
C SER A 60 12.17 -28.88 -20.12
N LEU A 61 13.47 -28.68 -20.32
CA LEU A 61 14.30 -27.75 -19.56
C LEU A 61 14.80 -26.64 -20.49
N LEU A 62 14.53 -25.38 -20.14
CA LEU A 62 15.20 -24.23 -20.72
C LEU A 62 16.46 -23.98 -19.89
N ILE A 63 17.64 -23.91 -20.50
CA ILE A 63 18.91 -23.81 -19.76
C ILE A 63 19.73 -22.64 -20.28
N GLU A 64 19.91 -21.61 -19.44
CA GLU A 64 20.70 -20.42 -19.72
C GLU A 64 22.09 -20.58 -19.10
N TYR A 65 23.10 -20.72 -19.96
CA TYR A 65 24.47 -21.04 -19.54
C TYR A 65 25.39 -19.82 -19.42
N GLU A 66 25.23 -18.80 -20.27
CA GLU A 66 26.18 -17.68 -20.41
C GLU A 66 27.66 -18.13 -20.30
N ASP A 67 28.46 -17.58 -19.38
CA ASP A 67 29.88 -17.90 -19.19
C ASP A 67 30.14 -19.21 -18.40
N VAL A 68 29.11 -19.92 -17.90
CA VAL A 68 29.31 -21.27 -17.33
C VAL A 68 29.27 -22.40 -18.37
N PHE A 69 29.14 -22.08 -19.67
CA PHE A 69 29.27 -23.06 -20.77
C PHE A 69 30.74 -23.41 -21.09
N PRO A 70 31.07 -24.67 -21.46
CA PRO A 70 32.39 -25.07 -21.95
C PRO A 70 32.74 -24.56 -23.37
N TYR A 71 32.74 -23.24 -23.59
CA TYR A 71 33.22 -22.64 -24.84
C TYR A 71 34.68 -23.02 -25.13
N ASN A 72 35.08 -23.05 -26.41
CA ASN A 72 36.45 -23.36 -26.80
C ASN A 72 37.41 -22.22 -26.42
N ASP A 73 36.99 -20.95 -26.52
CA ASP A 73 37.76 -19.81 -26.02
C ASP A 73 37.78 -19.80 -24.49
N VAL A 74 38.95 -20.07 -23.92
CA VAL A 74 39.20 -20.12 -22.48
C VAL A 74 38.76 -18.85 -21.75
N ASN A 75 38.84 -17.69 -22.43
CA ASN A 75 38.55 -16.38 -21.83
C ASN A 75 37.04 -16.12 -21.71
N LEU A 76 36.19 -16.83 -22.45
CA LEU A 76 34.73 -16.74 -22.35
C LEU A 76 34.15 -17.54 -21.18
N ARG A 77 34.95 -18.41 -20.56
CA ARG A 77 34.51 -19.32 -19.50
C ARG A 77 34.74 -18.72 -18.12
N ALA A 78 33.72 -18.76 -17.28
CA ALA A 78 33.88 -18.61 -15.85
C ALA A 78 34.79 -19.71 -15.28
N VAL A 79 35.46 -19.44 -14.16
CA VAL A 79 36.37 -20.40 -13.49
C VAL A 79 35.63 -21.66 -13.01
N ASN A 80 34.30 -21.59 -12.92
CA ASN A 80 33.39 -22.66 -12.56
C ASN A 80 32.43 -23.07 -13.69
N ALA A 81 32.80 -22.82 -14.95
CA ALA A 81 32.09 -23.41 -16.08
C ALA A 81 32.09 -24.95 -16.02
N TYR A 82 30.99 -25.55 -16.47
CA TYR A 82 30.89 -27.01 -16.64
C TYR A 82 31.93 -27.51 -17.66
N SER A 83 32.38 -28.75 -17.53
CA SER A 83 33.11 -29.41 -18.63
C SER A 83 32.15 -29.92 -19.72
N LYS A 84 32.66 -30.25 -20.92
CA LYS A 84 31.83 -30.90 -21.95
C LYS A 84 31.24 -32.23 -21.48
N ILE A 85 31.97 -32.98 -20.64
CA ILE A 85 31.55 -34.24 -20.01
C ILE A 85 30.38 -34.02 -19.03
N ASP A 86 30.37 -32.89 -18.31
CA ASP A 86 29.27 -32.51 -17.43
C ASP A 86 28.00 -32.19 -18.24
N ILE A 87 28.12 -31.45 -19.35
CA ILE A 87 26.98 -31.16 -20.24
C ILE A 87 26.46 -32.45 -20.91
N GLU A 88 27.33 -33.31 -21.45
CA GLU A 88 26.93 -34.63 -21.95
C GLU A 88 26.19 -35.45 -20.88
N THR A 89 26.64 -35.37 -19.63
CA THR A 89 26.02 -36.07 -18.51
C THR A 89 24.68 -35.46 -18.13
N LEU A 90 24.55 -34.12 -18.14
CA LEU A 90 23.29 -33.38 -17.98
C LEU A 90 22.27 -33.84 -19.04
N LEU A 91 22.66 -33.85 -20.32
CA LEU A 91 21.80 -34.30 -21.41
C LEU A 91 21.40 -35.79 -21.27
N ARG A 92 22.33 -36.64 -20.81
CA ARG A 92 22.08 -38.06 -20.54
C ARG A 92 21.06 -38.26 -19.41
N ILE A 93 21.13 -37.49 -18.33
CA ILE A 93 20.19 -37.58 -17.21
C ILE A 93 18.85 -36.88 -17.51
N ALA A 94 18.83 -35.82 -18.32
CA ALA A 94 17.59 -35.21 -18.81
C ALA A 94 16.81 -36.23 -19.66
N LYS A 95 17.47 -36.82 -20.67
CA LYS A 95 16.90 -37.86 -21.54
C LYS A 95 16.42 -39.10 -20.75
N LYS A 96 17.14 -39.53 -19.71
CA LYS A 96 16.72 -40.63 -18.81
C LYS A 96 15.40 -40.33 -18.08
N ASN A 97 15.13 -39.06 -17.78
CA ASN A 97 13.89 -38.62 -17.11
C ASN A 97 12.87 -38.03 -18.10
N ASN A 98 12.94 -38.38 -19.39
CA ASN A 98 12.05 -37.89 -20.46
C ASN A 98 12.02 -36.35 -20.63
N LEU A 99 13.00 -35.63 -20.11
CA LEU A 99 13.12 -34.18 -20.23
C LEU A 99 13.89 -33.83 -21.51
N ASN A 100 13.26 -33.08 -22.41
CA ASN A 100 13.98 -32.41 -23.50
C ASN A 100 14.83 -31.26 -22.94
N VAL A 101 15.81 -30.77 -23.71
CA VAL A 101 16.57 -29.57 -23.39
C VAL A 101 16.41 -28.53 -24.49
N ILE A 102 16.35 -27.27 -24.08
CA ILE A 102 16.31 -26.07 -24.92
C ILE A 102 17.44 -25.16 -24.38
N PRO A 103 18.59 -25.06 -25.05
CA PRO A 103 19.61 -24.10 -24.63
C PRO A 103 19.12 -22.67 -24.86
N LEU A 104 19.45 -21.77 -23.94
CA LEU A 104 19.32 -20.32 -24.10
C LEU A 104 20.72 -19.73 -24.27
N VAL A 105 20.90 -19.00 -25.38
CA VAL A 105 22.10 -18.22 -25.69
C VAL A 105 21.67 -16.78 -25.91
N GLN A 106 22.16 -15.85 -25.09
CA GLN A 106 21.87 -14.43 -25.29
C GLN A 106 22.56 -13.92 -26.55
N THR A 107 21.82 -13.18 -27.40
CA THR A 107 22.32 -12.69 -28.70
C THR A 107 22.08 -11.21 -28.98
N PHE A 108 21.63 -10.41 -28.00
CA PHE A 108 21.46 -8.97 -28.19
C PHE A 108 21.65 -8.15 -26.91
N GLY A 109 20.70 -8.25 -25.97
CA GLY A 109 20.83 -7.79 -24.59
C GLY A 109 21.49 -8.86 -23.72
N HIS A 110 21.62 -8.59 -22.42
CA HIS A 110 22.21 -9.49 -21.41
C HIS A 110 23.58 -10.09 -21.79
N LEU A 111 24.32 -9.40 -22.67
CA LEU A 111 25.62 -9.84 -23.18
C LEU A 111 26.79 -9.38 -22.30
N GLU A 112 26.55 -9.04 -21.03
CA GLU A 112 27.62 -8.57 -20.13
C GLU A 112 28.73 -9.61 -20.01
N PHE A 113 28.42 -10.91 -20.02
CA PHE A 113 29.41 -11.98 -19.90
C PHE A 113 30.50 -11.90 -20.98
N LEU A 114 30.09 -11.55 -22.21
CA LEU A 114 30.95 -11.36 -23.37
C LEU A 114 31.56 -9.95 -23.38
N LEU A 115 30.71 -8.93 -23.24
CA LEU A 115 31.06 -7.53 -23.49
C LEU A 115 31.77 -6.86 -22.32
N LYS A 116 31.81 -7.45 -21.11
CA LYS A 116 32.67 -7.00 -19.99
C LYS A 116 34.16 -7.09 -20.33
N MET A 117 34.54 -8.00 -21.22
CA MET A 117 35.92 -8.30 -21.59
C MET A 117 36.51 -7.29 -22.58
N GLU A 118 37.78 -6.92 -22.39
CA GLU A 118 38.52 -5.97 -23.25
C GLU A 118 38.44 -6.31 -24.74
N LYS A 119 38.64 -7.60 -25.08
CA LYS A 119 38.55 -8.19 -26.42
C LYS A 119 37.27 -7.79 -27.19
N PHE A 120 36.15 -7.56 -26.49
CA PHE A 120 34.84 -7.34 -27.11
C PHE A 120 34.25 -5.94 -26.84
N ILE A 121 34.97 -5.02 -26.18
CA ILE A 121 34.49 -3.65 -25.91
C ILE A 121 34.08 -2.93 -27.21
N HIS A 122 34.82 -3.14 -28.30
CA HIS A 122 34.56 -2.55 -29.61
C HIS A 122 33.24 -3.03 -30.28
N LEU A 123 32.58 -4.07 -29.72
CA LEU A 123 31.29 -4.56 -30.16
C LEU A 123 30.11 -3.98 -29.36
N ARG A 124 30.33 -3.20 -28.30
CA ARG A 124 29.23 -2.61 -27.51
C ARG A 124 28.43 -1.60 -28.33
N GLU A 125 27.10 -1.61 -28.19
CA GLU A 125 26.22 -0.62 -28.82
C GLU A 125 26.31 0.76 -28.15
N LYS A 126 26.75 0.81 -26.88
CA LYS A 126 27.21 2.04 -26.24
C LYS A 126 28.46 1.71 -25.40
N PHE A 127 29.55 2.46 -25.60
CA PHE A 127 30.89 2.12 -25.09
C PHE A 127 30.93 1.89 -23.57
N GLU A 128 30.24 2.72 -22.81
CA GLU A 128 30.17 2.65 -21.34
C GLU A 128 29.36 1.45 -20.82
N TYR A 129 28.57 0.79 -21.67
CA TYR A 129 27.49 -0.12 -21.27
C TYR A 129 27.62 -1.51 -21.94
N PRO A 130 28.11 -2.53 -21.21
CA PRO A 130 28.31 -3.89 -21.75
C PRO A 130 27.03 -4.72 -21.88
N GLN A 131 25.84 -4.16 -21.69
CA GLN A 131 24.57 -4.90 -21.76
C GLN A 131 24.19 -5.30 -23.20
N SER A 132 24.37 -4.38 -24.17
CA SER A 132 23.87 -4.53 -25.54
C SER A 132 25.00 -4.58 -26.58
N ILE A 133 24.97 -5.57 -27.47
CA ILE A 133 25.88 -5.67 -28.61
C ILE A 133 25.42 -4.83 -29.81
N CYS A 134 26.36 -4.31 -30.59
CA CYS A 134 26.11 -3.52 -31.79
C CYS A 134 25.72 -4.43 -32.97
N PRO A 135 24.46 -4.41 -33.45
CA PRO A 135 23.98 -5.29 -34.53
C PRO A 135 24.56 -4.94 -35.92
N THR A 136 25.28 -3.82 -36.03
CA THR A 136 25.87 -3.36 -37.30
C THR A 136 27.38 -3.55 -37.39
N HIS A 137 28.06 -3.96 -36.30
CA HIS A 137 29.47 -4.34 -36.38
C HIS A 137 29.61 -5.64 -37.20
N ASN A 138 30.58 -5.70 -38.10
CA ASN A 138 30.78 -6.87 -38.98
C ASN A 138 31.02 -8.14 -38.15
N ASP A 139 31.90 -8.04 -37.15
CA ASP A 139 32.26 -9.13 -36.24
C ASP A 139 31.15 -9.59 -35.31
N THR A 140 30.17 -8.76 -34.96
CA THR A 140 29.04 -9.15 -34.08
C THR A 140 28.37 -10.41 -34.60
N PHE A 141 28.10 -10.48 -35.90
CA PHE A 141 27.46 -11.66 -36.48
C PHE A 141 28.36 -12.90 -36.42
N ARG A 142 29.68 -12.75 -36.64
CA ARG A 142 30.66 -13.85 -36.55
C ARG A 142 30.79 -14.37 -35.13
N VAL A 143 30.84 -13.49 -34.12
CA VAL A 143 30.92 -13.87 -32.71
C VAL A 143 29.63 -14.58 -32.27
N LEU A 144 28.46 -14.00 -32.54
CA LEU A 144 27.18 -14.59 -32.12
C LEU A 144 26.88 -15.92 -32.82
N THR A 145 27.20 -16.07 -34.11
CA THR A 145 27.05 -17.36 -34.80
C THR A 145 28.00 -18.43 -34.25
N GLY A 146 29.24 -18.07 -33.90
CA GLY A 146 30.16 -18.99 -33.21
C GLY A 146 29.67 -19.45 -31.84
N LEU A 147 29.11 -18.54 -31.01
CA LEU A 147 28.52 -18.91 -29.71
C LEU A 147 27.31 -19.85 -29.88
N LEU A 148 26.42 -19.54 -30.83
CA LEU A 148 25.27 -20.39 -31.16
C LEU A 148 25.72 -21.78 -31.66
N ASP A 149 26.73 -21.83 -32.51
CA ASP A 149 27.26 -23.08 -33.07
C ASP A 149 27.87 -23.98 -32.00
N GLU A 150 28.78 -23.47 -31.16
CA GLU A 150 29.40 -24.27 -30.09
C GLU A 150 28.36 -24.84 -29.10
N VAL A 151 27.27 -24.10 -28.86
CA VAL A 151 26.17 -24.58 -28.01
C VAL A 151 25.30 -25.61 -28.73
N ILE A 152 24.94 -25.40 -30.00
CA ILE A 152 24.13 -26.35 -30.79
C ILE A 152 24.87 -27.68 -31.01
N GLU A 153 26.17 -27.64 -31.33
CA GLU A 153 27.00 -28.83 -31.57
C GLU A 153 27.08 -29.75 -30.34
N VAL A 154 27.10 -29.18 -29.13
CA VAL A 154 27.04 -29.93 -27.86
C VAL A 154 25.61 -30.42 -27.52
N HIS A 155 24.58 -29.90 -28.20
CA HIS A 155 23.17 -30.21 -27.97
C HIS A 155 22.49 -30.89 -29.19
N PRO A 156 22.98 -32.06 -29.68
CA PRO A 156 22.61 -32.62 -30.99
C PRO A 156 21.16 -33.14 -31.14
N TYR A 157 20.33 -33.09 -30.09
CA TYR A 157 18.96 -33.64 -30.08
C TYR A 157 17.86 -32.57 -29.87
N ILE A 158 18.20 -31.28 -29.97
CA ILE A 158 17.25 -30.20 -29.64
C ILE A 158 16.29 -29.88 -30.80
N ARG A 159 15.04 -29.58 -30.44
CA ARG A 159 14.00 -29.07 -31.37
C ARG A 159 13.92 -27.54 -31.37
N TYR A 160 14.44 -26.91 -30.32
CA TYR A 160 14.35 -25.47 -30.07
C TYR A 160 15.66 -24.94 -29.51
N ILE A 161 15.98 -23.68 -29.82
CA ILE A 161 17.03 -22.88 -29.16
C ILE A 161 16.44 -21.52 -28.82
N HIS A 162 16.70 -20.99 -27.63
CA HIS A 162 16.23 -19.67 -27.23
C HIS A 162 17.34 -18.63 -27.44
N ILE A 163 17.11 -17.61 -28.27
CA ILE A 163 18.15 -16.62 -28.67
C ILE A 163 18.20 -15.36 -27.78
N GLY A 164 17.36 -15.32 -26.73
CA GLY A 164 17.26 -14.20 -25.79
C GLY A 164 16.59 -12.99 -26.44
N CYS A 165 17.37 -11.93 -26.66
CA CYS A 165 17.00 -10.66 -27.31
C CYS A 165 16.01 -9.78 -26.52
N ASP A 166 15.94 -9.98 -25.21
CA ASP A 166 15.25 -9.13 -24.23
C ASP A 166 16.01 -7.84 -23.91
N GLU A 167 15.28 -6.86 -23.36
CA GLU A 167 15.79 -5.69 -22.63
C GLU A 167 16.89 -4.85 -23.35
N VAL A 168 16.84 -4.75 -24.69
CA VAL A 168 17.84 -4.04 -25.52
C VAL A 168 17.70 -2.51 -25.48
N TYR A 169 17.91 -1.92 -24.30
CA TYR A 169 17.64 -0.50 -24.02
C TYR A 169 18.50 0.51 -24.81
N GLN A 170 19.73 0.14 -25.20
CA GLN A 170 20.71 1.06 -25.78
C GLN A 170 20.71 1.10 -27.32
N LEU A 171 19.75 0.48 -28.00
CA LEU A 171 19.77 0.32 -29.46
C LEU A 171 19.76 1.65 -30.23
N GLY A 172 20.59 1.75 -31.28
CA GLY A 172 20.64 2.91 -32.20
C GLY A 172 21.56 4.04 -31.71
N LEU A 173 22.39 3.79 -30.70
CA LEU A 173 23.23 4.81 -30.06
C LEU A 173 24.67 4.85 -30.58
N CYS A 174 25.20 3.78 -31.17
CA CYS A 174 26.53 3.86 -31.78
C CYS A 174 26.48 4.49 -33.19
N LYS A 175 27.60 5.09 -33.60
CA LYS A 175 27.75 5.74 -34.92
C LYS A 175 27.46 4.77 -36.08
N LYS A 176 27.92 3.52 -36.01
CA LYS A 176 27.68 2.49 -37.05
C LYS A 176 26.18 2.16 -37.21
N CYS A 177 25.43 2.12 -36.12
CA CYS A 177 23.98 1.93 -36.15
C CYS A 177 23.25 3.16 -36.70
N GLN A 178 23.64 4.37 -36.25
CA GLN A 178 23.07 5.62 -36.75
C GLN A 178 23.28 5.80 -38.25
N ASP A 179 24.49 5.52 -38.76
CA ASP A 179 24.82 5.66 -40.18
C ASP A 179 24.03 4.65 -41.03
N LYS A 180 23.93 3.39 -40.58
CA LYS A 180 23.12 2.38 -41.26
C LYS A 180 21.62 2.69 -41.21
N MET A 181 21.14 3.23 -40.09
CA MET A 181 19.75 3.67 -39.95
C MET A 181 19.42 4.84 -40.87
N SER A 182 20.33 5.82 -40.97
CA SER A 182 20.20 6.98 -41.85
C SER A 182 20.19 6.55 -43.32
N HIS A 183 21.12 5.68 -43.72
CA HIS A 183 21.23 5.17 -45.09
C HIS A 183 20.02 4.33 -45.53
N ASN A 184 19.49 3.48 -44.64
CA ASN A 184 18.35 2.60 -44.96
C ASN A 184 16.98 3.20 -44.62
N HIS A 185 16.92 4.43 -44.10
CA HIS A 185 15.73 5.07 -43.51
C HIS A 185 15.03 4.19 -42.46
N TRP A 186 15.82 3.55 -41.57
CA TRP A 186 15.35 2.65 -40.52
C TRP A 186 15.19 3.34 -39.16
N GLN A 187 14.23 2.87 -38.37
CA GLN A 187 14.13 3.17 -36.94
C GLN A 187 14.70 1.99 -36.12
N ASN A 188 14.78 2.13 -34.79
CA ASN A 188 15.25 1.06 -33.90
C ASN A 188 14.51 -0.27 -34.11
N ALA A 189 13.21 -0.22 -34.44
CA ALA A 189 12.41 -1.42 -34.75
C ALA A 189 12.97 -2.17 -35.97
N GLU A 190 13.15 -1.50 -37.12
CA GLU A 190 13.76 -2.09 -38.31
C GLU A 190 15.18 -2.61 -38.05
N LEU A 191 15.98 -1.89 -37.24
CA LEU A 191 17.32 -2.33 -36.88
C LEU A 191 17.31 -3.62 -36.04
N PHE A 192 16.40 -3.70 -35.05
CA PHE A 192 16.19 -4.90 -34.23
C PHE A 192 15.73 -6.09 -35.09
N LEU A 193 14.70 -5.88 -35.91
CA LEU A 193 14.14 -6.91 -36.79
C LEU A 193 15.17 -7.40 -37.83
N ASN A 194 16.04 -6.51 -38.33
CA ASN A 194 17.15 -6.89 -39.21
C ASN A 194 18.16 -7.81 -38.50
N HIS A 195 18.50 -7.54 -37.24
CA HIS A 195 19.40 -8.40 -36.46
C HIS A 195 18.79 -9.78 -36.19
N VAL A 196 17.59 -9.81 -35.61
CA VAL A 196 16.86 -11.03 -35.27
C VAL A 196 16.60 -11.88 -36.52
N SER A 197 16.08 -11.29 -37.61
CA SER A 197 15.82 -12.05 -38.82
C SER A 197 17.09 -12.58 -39.49
N ARG A 198 18.25 -11.90 -39.35
CA ARG A 198 19.55 -12.38 -39.86
C ARG A 198 20.05 -13.58 -39.06
N LEU A 199 19.99 -13.54 -37.72
CA LEU A 199 20.38 -14.67 -36.85
C LEU A 199 19.42 -15.85 -37.00
N ALA A 200 18.11 -15.62 -36.99
CA ALA A 200 17.12 -16.67 -37.17
C ALA A 200 17.23 -17.36 -38.54
N LYS A 201 17.49 -16.61 -39.62
CA LYS A 201 17.79 -17.20 -40.94
C LYS A 201 19.06 -18.05 -40.93
N TYR A 202 20.10 -17.66 -40.20
CA TYR A 202 21.30 -18.48 -40.04
C TYR A 202 20.98 -19.81 -39.36
N ILE A 203 20.34 -19.77 -38.18
CA ILE A 203 19.97 -20.98 -37.43
C ILE A 203 19.11 -21.91 -38.30
N ARG A 204 18.04 -21.39 -38.93
CA ARG A 204 17.11 -22.21 -39.74
C ARG A 204 17.70 -22.69 -41.08
N SER A 205 18.81 -22.13 -41.56
CA SER A 205 19.49 -22.61 -42.77
C SER A 205 20.61 -23.61 -42.48
N LYS A 206 21.37 -23.43 -41.38
CA LYS A 206 22.39 -24.39 -40.94
C LYS A 206 21.79 -25.59 -40.20
N TYR A 207 20.69 -25.40 -39.47
CA TYR A 207 20.01 -26.41 -38.67
C TYR A 207 18.49 -26.42 -38.93
N PRO A 208 18.01 -26.98 -40.05
CA PRO A 208 16.61 -26.87 -40.49
C PRO A 208 15.56 -27.39 -39.49
N ASN A 209 15.94 -28.32 -38.62
CA ASN A 209 15.09 -28.94 -37.60
C ASN A 209 14.98 -28.15 -36.29
N ILE A 210 15.70 -27.03 -36.16
CA ILE A 210 15.70 -26.20 -34.94
C ILE A 210 14.85 -24.95 -35.18
N THR A 211 13.86 -24.73 -34.29
CA THR A 211 13.09 -23.48 -34.26
C THR A 211 13.63 -22.52 -33.20
N PRO A 212 14.04 -21.29 -33.58
CA PRO A 212 14.41 -20.26 -32.60
C PRO A 212 13.20 -19.78 -31.78
N LEU A 213 13.39 -19.70 -30.46
CA LEU A 213 12.51 -19.03 -29.51
C LEU A 213 13.13 -17.69 -29.10
N MET A 214 12.32 -16.68 -28.79
CA MET A 214 12.81 -15.35 -28.42
C MET A 214 11.86 -14.64 -27.45
N TRP A 215 12.36 -13.83 -26.53
CA TRP A 215 11.52 -13.02 -25.64
C TRP A 215 10.73 -11.96 -26.42
N ASP A 216 9.49 -11.68 -26.00
CA ASP A 216 8.56 -10.87 -26.80
C ASP A 216 8.64 -9.34 -26.55
N ASP A 217 9.32 -8.87 -25.50
CA ASP A 217 9.19 -7.48 -25.02
C ASP A 217 9.53 -6.43 -26.08
N GLN A 218 10.59 -6.64 -26.85
CA GLN A 218 10.99 -5.78 -27.97
C GLN A 218 9.97 -5.81 -29.13
N LEU A 219 9.19 -6.89 -29.28
CA LEU A 219 8.13 -7.01 -30.29
C LEU A 219 6.83 -6.30 -29.89
N ARG A 220 6.62 -5.96 -28.60
CA ARG A 220 5.36 -5.40 -28.10
C ARG A 220 5.00 -4.06 -28.75
N SER A 221 5.98 -3.19 -28.98
CA SER A 221 5.82 -1.86 -29.60
C SER A 221 5.78 -1.88 -31.14
N ILE A 222 6.22 -2.98 -31.77
CA ILE A 222 6.36 -3.09 -33.22
C ILE A 222 5.01 -3.40 -33.88
N SER A 223 4.71 -2.76 -35.01
CA SER A 223 3.46 -2.96 -35.76
C SER A 223 3.48 -4.21 -36.65
N VAL A 224 2.31 -4.78 -36.90
CA VAL A 224 2.10 -6.00 -37.74
C VAL A 224 2.84 -5.90 -39.07
N HIS A 225 2.67 -4.78 -39.79
CA HIS A 225 3.34 -4.55 -41.08
C HIS A 225 4.87 -4.66 -41.00
N LYS A 226 5.51 -4.12 -39.93
CA LYS A 226 6.96 -4.26 -39.75
C LYS A 226 7.37 -5.71 -39.45
N LEU A 227 6.61 -6.43 -38.62
CA LEU A 227 6.86 -7.84 -38.31
C LEU A 227 6.79 -8.73 -39.57
N LYS A 228 5.75 -8.53 -40.39
CA LYS A 228 5.55 -9.24 -41.66
C LYS A 228 6.63 -8.89 -42.71
N LYS A 229 7.01 -7.61 -42.83
CA LYS A 229 8.06 -7.14 -43.76
C LYS A 229 9.42 -7.83 -43.55
N PHE A 230 9.75 -8.19 -42.30
CA PHE A 230 10.99 -8.92 -41.97
C PHE A 230 10.81 -10.45 -41.91
N ASN A 231 9.60 -10.95 -42.22
CA ASN A 231 9.20 -12.36 -42.15
C ASN A 231 9.48 -13.03 -40.80
N ILE A 232 9.26 -12.32 -39.69
CA ILE A 232 9.53 -12.83 -38.34
C ILE A 232 8.63 -14.04 -38.00
N GLU A 233 7.42 -14.06 -38.54
CA GLU A 233 6.43 -15.14 -38.37
C GLU A 233 6.88 -16.53 -38.82
N ALA A 234 7.78 -16.62 -39.81
CA ALA A 234 8.35 -17.89 -40.28
C ALA A 234 9.76 -18.17 -39.72
N LEU A 235 10.26 -17.34 -38.79
CA LEU A 235 11.64 -17.36 -38.34
C LEU A 235 11.81 -17.61 -36.84
N ILE A 236 10.91 -17.10 -35.99
CA ILE A 236 10.96 -17.26 -34.53
C ILE A 236 9.57 -17.54 -33.96
N GLU A 237 9.51 -18.18 -32.79
CA GLU A 237 8.30 -18.24 -31.95
C GLU A 237 8.50 -17.37 -30.69
N PRO A 238 7.59 -16.44 -30.37
CA PRO A 238 7.79 -15.50 -29.27
C PRO A 238 7.38 -16.10 -27.92
N VAL A 239 8.15 -15.76 -26.88
CA VAL A 239 7.92 -16.14 -25.48
C VAL A 239 7.46 -14.92 -24.68
N ILE A 240 6.20 -14.94 -24.28
CA ILE A 240 5.50 -13.78 -23.71
C ILE A 240 5.66 -13.77 -22.19
N TRP A 241 6.56 -12.92 -21.68
CA TRP A 241 6.95 -12.94 -20.25
C TRP A 241 6.28 -11.85 -19.40
N PHE A 242 5.77 -12.24 -18.23
CA PHE A 242 5.17 -11.30 -17.27
C PHE A 242 5.09 -11.91 -15.86
N TYR A 243 5.77 -11.31 -14.89
CA TYR A 243 6.03 -11.98 -13.61
C TYR A 243 5.22 -11.48 -12.41
N ARG A 244 4.41 -10.41 -12.54
CA ARG A 244 3.61 -9.90 -11.42
C ARG A 244 2.45 -10.86 -11.06
N PRO A 245 1.91 -10.84 -9.82
CA PRO A 245 0.88 -11.78 -9.36
C PRO A 245 -0.44 -11.74 -10.14
N VAL A 246 -0.73 -10.64 -10.83
CA VAL A 246 -1.84 -10.50 -11.78
C VAL A 246 -1.25 -10.08 -13.12
N VAL A 247 -1.43 -10.91 -14.15
CA VAL A 247 -0.96 -10.65 -15.51
C VAL A 247 -1.82 -9.55 -16.13
N SER A 248 -1.18 -8.44 -16.51
CA SER A 248 -1.85 -7.25 -17.04
C SER A 248 -1.16 -6.86 -18.36
N LEU A 249 -1.56 -7.56 -19.41
CA LEU A 249 -1.15 -7.31 -20.79
C LEU A 249 -2.37 -6.82 -21.59
N PRO A 250 -2.22 -5.87 -22.55
CA PRO A 250 -3.35 -5.32 -23.30
C PRO A 250 -4.05 -6.37 -24.16
N SER A 251 -5.36 -6.18 -24.42
CA SER A 251 -6.16 -7.07 -25.28
C SER A 251 -5.59 -7.16 -26.70
N GLU A 252 -5.16 -6.01 -27.20
CA GLU A 252 -4.74 -5.73 -28.56
C GLU A 252 -3.41 -6.42 -28.87
N LEU A 253 -2.62 -6.77 -27.84
CA LEU A 253 -1.40 -7.55 -27.98
C LEU A 253 -1.68 -8.98 -28.48
N TRP A 254 -2.76 -9.60 -27.99
CA TRP A 254 -3.15 -10.96 -28.35
C TRP A 254 -3.68 -11.03 -29.78
N GLU A 255 -4.49 -10.05 -30.17
CA GLU A 255 -4.96 -9.88 -31.56
C GLU A 255 -3.78 -9.61 -32.51
N LYS A 256 -2.86 -8.71 -32.12
CA LYS A 256 -1.65 -8.41 -32.90
C LYS A 256 -0.76 -9.63 -33.09
N TYR A 257 -0.59 -10.46 -32.07
CA TYR A 257 0.20 -11.68 -32.18
C TYR A 257 -0.53 -12.79 -32.94
N ALA A 258 -1.86 -12.94 -32.81
CA ALA A 258 -2.62 -13.90 -33.60
C ALA A 258 -2.62 -13.59 -35.11
N GLN A 259 -2.52 -12.31 -35.50
CA GLN A 259 -2.36 -11.89 -36.90
C GLN A 259 -0.97 -12.19 -37.50
N VAL A 260 0.02 -12.52 -36.67
CA VAL A 260 1.44 -12.70 -37.08
C VAL A 260 1.90 -14.14 -36.83
N PHE A 261 1.76 -14.63 -35.60
CA PHE A 261 2.30 -15.90 -35.15
C PHE A 261 1.21 -16.97 -35.06
N SER A 262 1.45 -18.12 -35.70
CA SER A 262 0.57 -19.30 -35.61
C SER A 262 0.50 -19.93 -34.22
N SER A 263 1.48 -19.64 -33.37
CA SER A 263 1.58 -20.14 -32.00
C SER A 263 2.53 -19.28 -31.18
N VAL A 264 2.32 -19.23 -29.87
CA VAL A 264 3.13 -18.47 -28.91
C VAL A 264 3.42 -19.31 -27.67
N TRP A 265 4.45 -18.90 -26.93
CA TRP A 265 4.79 -19.42 -25.61
C TRP A 265 4.51 -18.33 -24.57
N ILE A 266 4.29 -18.71 -23.31
CA ILE A 266 4.24 -17.76 -22.19
C ILE A 266 5.33 -18.06 -21.17
N ALA A 267 5.71 -17.05 -20.39
CA ALA A 267 6.63 -17.22 -19.28
C ALA A 267 6.08 -16.66 -17.96
N SER A 268 5.88 -17.57 -17.02
CA SER A 268 5.62 -17.33 -15.60
C SER A 268 6.93 -17.34 -14.83
N CYS A 269 6.89 -17.29 -13.49
CA CYS A 269 8.09 -17.40 -12.65
C CYS A 269 7.84 -18.26 -11.39
N PHE A 270 8.88 -18.95 -10.92
CA PHE A 270 8.88 -19.67 -9.63
C PHE A 270 9.92 -19.14 -8.62
N LYS A 271 10.91 -18.34 -9.04
CA LYS A 271 11.83 -17.55 -8.18
C LYS A 271 12.35 -16.30 -8.91
N GLY A 272 13.16 -15.47 -8.23
CA GLY A 272 14.03 -14.46 -8.84
C GLY A 272 13.34 -13.16 -9.27
N ALA A 273 12.09 -13.23 -9.74
CA ALA A 273 11.33 -12.06 -10.23
C ALA A 273 10.75 -11.17 -9.10
N THR A 274 11.04 -11.48 -7.84
CA THR A 274 10.59 -10.79 -6.62
C THR A 274 11.55 -9.67 -6.18
N GLY A 275 12.83 -9.76 -6.53
CA GLY A 275 13.85 -8.72 -6.31
C GLY A 275 15.28 -9.26 -6.40
N SER A 276 16.23 -8.39 -6.77
CA SER A 276 17.62 -8.75 -7.06
C SER A 276 18.48 -9.16 -5.86
N ASN A 277 17.97 -9.07 -4.63
CA ASN A 277 18.66 -9.45 -3.40
C ASN A 277 17.82 -10.36 -2.49
N GLN A 278 16.84 -11.07 -3.06
CA GLN A 278 15.97 -11.96 -2.29
C GLN A 278 16.68 -13.26 -1.91
N ILE A 279 16.34 -13.77 -0.72
CA ILE A 279 16.98 -14.95 -0.13
C ILE A 279 15.95 -16.09 0.07
N ILE A 280 14.68 -15.73 0.28
CA ILE A 280 13.54 -16.64 0.48
C ILE A 280 12.51 -16.37 -0.60
N THR A 281 12.00 -17.43 -1.23
CA THR A 281 11.02 -17.35 -2.32
C THR A 281 9.58 -17.27 -1.79
N ASP A 282 8.81 -16.27 -2.22
CA ASP A 282 7.37 -16.20 -1.91
C ASP A 282 6.55 -17.08 -2.85
N ALA A 283 6.33 -18.33 -2.45
CA ALA A 283 5.50 -19.27 -3.21
C ALA A 283 4.06 -18.74 -3.47
N ASN A 284 3.48 -17.92 -2.59
CA ASN A 284 2.14 -17.35 -2.81
C ASN A 284 2.14 -16.29 -3.92
N TYR A 285 3.22 -15.52 -4.07
CA TYR A 285 3.41 -14.59 -5.19
C TYR A 285 3.44 -15.36 -6.52
N HIS A 286 4.27 -16.39 -6.60
CA HIS A 286 4.47 -17.20 -7.80
C HIS A 286 3.22 -18.02 -8.17
N MET A 287 2.54 -18.63 -7.19
CA MET A 287 1.25 -19.31 -7.42
C MET A 287 0.16 -18.38 -7.96
N LYS A 288 0.12 -17.10 -7.53
CA LYS A 288 -0.82 -16.10 -8.07
C LYS A 288 -0.47 -15.77 -9.52
N ASN A 289 0.81 -15.51 -9.84
CA ASN A 289 1.27 -15.30 -11.21
C ASN A 289 0.88 -16.47 -12.12
N GLN A 290 1.14 -17.72 -11.69
CA GLN A 290 0.79 -18.92 -12.45
C GLN A 290 -0.73 -19.09 -12.66
N LYS A 291 -1.56 -18.87 -11.63
CA LYS A 291 -3.02 -18.90 -11.75
C LYS A 291 -3.55 -17.80 -12.69
N SER A 292 -2.95 -16.60 -12.63
CA SER A 292 -3.30 -15.50 -13.53
C SER A 292 -2.89 -15.78 -14.97
N TRP A 293 -1.76 -16.47 -15.20
CA TRP A 293 -1.36 -16.93 -16.52
C TRP A 293 -2.32 -17.98 -17.09
N MET A 294 -2.76 -18.94 -16.27
CA MET A 294 -3.76 -19.94 -16.69
C MET A 294 -5.08 -19.31 -17.12
N TYR A 295 -5.55 -18.28 -16.41
CA TYR A 295 -6.73 -17.50 -16.80
C TYR A 295 -6.53 -16.76 -18.13
N VAL A 296 -5.36 -16.14 -18.35
CA VAL A 296 -5.03 -15.47 -19.63
C VAL A 296 -5.01 -16.48 -20.78
N MET A 297 -4.39 -17.65 -20.60
CA MET A 297 -4.39 -18.71 -21.61
C MET A 297 -5.83 -19.15 -21.92
N GLN A 298 -6.62 -19.53 -20.90
CA GLN A 298 -8.02 -19.96 -21.07
C GLN A 298 -8.89 -18.90 -21.79
N LYS A 299 -8.66 -17.61 -21.51
CA LYS A 299 -9.36 -16.50 -22.20
C LYS A 299 -9.03 -16.41 -23.69
N TYR A 300 -7.79 -16.72 -24.09
CA TYR A 300 -7.28 -16.51 -25.45
C TYR A 300 -7.01 -17.79 -26.25
N THR A 301 -7.26 -18.99 -25.71
CA THR A 301 -7.09 -20.28 -26.42
C THR A 301 -7.81 -20.34 -27.78
N ASN A 302 -8.97 -19.69 -27.89
CA ASN A 302 -9.76 -19.64 -29.14
C ASN A 302 -9.21 -18.64 -30.17
N LEU A 303 -8.26 -17.77 -29.78
CA LEU A 303 -7.66 -16.74 -30.62
C LEU A 303 -6.24 -17.12 -31.05
N ILE A 304 -5.46 -17.76 -30.18
CA ILE A 304 -4.05 -18.08 -30.43
C ILE A 304 -3.64 -19.39 -29.75
N ASN A 305 -2.81 -20.19 -30.44
CA ASN A 305 -2.33 -21.47 -29.91
C ASN A 305 -1.17 -21.26 -28.92
N PHE A 306 -1.33 -21.73 -27.68
CA PHE A 306 -0.29 -21.71 -26.66
C PHE A 306 0.52 -23.01 -26.67
N LYS A 307 1.72 -22.99 -27.26
CA LYS A 307 2.58 -24.18 -27.40
C LYS A 307 3.17 -24.67 -26.08
N GLY A 308 3.53 -23.75 -25.19
CA GLY A 308 4.17 -24.10 -23.93
C GLY A 308 4.20 -22.98 -22.90
N VAL A 309 4.51 -23.38 -21.66
CA VAL A 309 4.67 -22.50 -20.49
C VAL A 309 6.07 -22.68 -19.93
N ILE A 310 6.85 -21.60 -19.91
CA ILE A 310 8.19 -21.55 -19.33
C ILE A 310 8.08 -20.95 -17.94
N MET A 311 8.30 -21.78 -16.92
CA MET A 311 8.34 -21.36 -15.52
C MET A 311 9.75 -20.84 -15.22
N THR A 312 9.91 -19.50 -15.18
CA THR A 312 11.23 -18.87 -15.08
C THR A 312 11.85 -18.90 -13.70
N GLY A 313 13.17 -19.08 -13.65
CA GLY A 313 13.94 -19.34 -12.44
C GLY A 313 15.22 -18.50 -12.29
N TRP A 314 15.17 -17.22 -12.65
CA TRP A 314 16.29 -16.27 -12.62
C TRP A 314 17.14 -16.34 -11.35
N GLN A 315 18.46 -16.25 -11.49
CA GLN A 315 19.47 -16.51 -10.48
C GLN A 315 20.33 -15.27 -10.14
N ARG A 316 20.47 -14.34 -11.10
CA ARG A 316 20.79 -12.92 -10.88
C ARG A 316 20.20 -12.08 -12.04
N TYR A 317 20.16 -10.76 -11.90
CA TYR A 317 19.55 -9.87 -12.93
C TYR A 317 20.53 -9.51 -14.07
N ASP A 318 21.82 -9.38 -13.77
CA ASP A 318 22.92 -9.10 -14.71
C ASP A 318 24.25 -9.57 -14.08
N HIS A 319 25.40 -9.41 -14.77
CA HIS A 319 26.72 -9.81 -14.24
C HIS A 319 27.27 -8.97 -13.06
N PHE A 320 26.66 -7.82 -12.77
CA PHE A 320 27.07 -6.91 -11.70
C PHE A 320 26.15 -7.01 -10.46
N ALA A 321 24.95 -7.57 -10.64
CA ALA A 321 24.05 -7.96 -9.57
C ALA A 321 24.53 -9.20 -8.79
N ILE A 322 24.25 -9.23 -7.50
CA ILE A 322 24.44 -10.41 -6.65
C ILE A 322 23.40 -11.50 -6.97
N LEU A 323 23.62 -12.70 -6.43
CA LEU A 323 22.64 -13.79 -6.46
C LEU A 323 21.33 -13.43 -5.72
N CYS A 324 20.20 -13.73 -6.36
CA CYS A 324 18.89 -13.80 -5.70
C CYS A 324 18.60 -15.24 -5.21
N GLU A 325 17.34 -15.68 -5.09
CA GLU A 325 17.03 -16.94 -4.40
C GLU A 325 17.72 -18.14 -5.08
N LEU A 326 18.48 -18.92 -4.30
CA LEU A 326 19.14 -20.13 -4.80
C LEU A 326 18.10 -21.20 -5.18
N LEU A 327 18.35 -21.93 -6.26
CA LEU A 327 17.47 -22.99 -6.77
C LEU A 327 16.98 -23.97 -5.67
N PRO A 328 17.82 -24.53 -4.78
CA PRO A 328 17.38 -25.34 -3.62
C PRO A 328 16.33 -24.70 -2.69
N VAL A 329 16.39 -23.38 -2.49
CA VAL A 329 15.44 -22.66 -1.61
C VAL A 329 14.08 -22.50 -2.30
N SER A 330 14.08 -22.44 -3.63
CA SER A 330 12.87 -22.26 -4.44
C SER A 330 12.08 -23.54 -4.74
N VAL A 331 12.63 -24.74 -4.48
CA VAL A 331 12.00 -26.01 -4.90
C VAL A 331 10.54 -26.16 -4.44
N PRO A 332 10.13 -25.74 -3.22
CA PRO A 332 8.71 -25.73 -2.85
C PRO A 332 7.84 -24.82 -3.74
N SER A 333 8.33 -23.63 -4.10
CA SER A 333 7.66 -22.72 -5.04
C SER A 333 7.54 -23.34 -6.43
N LEU A 334 8.61 -23.97 -6.92
CA LEU A 334 8.63 -24.72 -8.19
C LEU A 334 7.54 -25.80 -8.21
N VAL A 335 7.49 -26.65 -7.17
CA VAL A 335 6.48 -27.71 -7.03
C VAL A 335 5.06 -27.14 -7.06
N HIS A 336 4.78 -26.07 -6.32
CA HIS A 336 3.46 -25.41 -6.32
C HIS A 336 3.09 -24.84 -7.69
N VAL A 337 4.02 -24.19 -8.39
CA VAL A 337 3.81 -23.58 -9.72
C VAL A 337 3.58 -24.66 -10.78
N ALA A 338 4.41 -25.70 -10.82
CA ALA A 338 4.26 -26.81 -11.77
C ALA A 338 2.93 -27.59 -11.55
N SER A 339 2.55 -27.84 -10.29
CA SER A 339 1.31 -28.56 -9.94
C SER A 339 0.04 -27.88 -10.46
N ILE A 340 0.05 -26.56 -10.64
CA ILE A 340 -1.09 -25.80 -11.19
C ILE A 340 -1.31 -26.12 -12.68
N LEU A 341 -0.26 -26.32 -13.48
CA LEU A 341 -0.37 -26.64 -14.91
C LEU A 341 -1.05 -28.00 -15.15
N ASN A 342 -0.92 -28.93 -14.21
CA ASN A 342 -1.50 -30.28 -14.31
C ASN A 342 -3.01 -30.31 -13.98
N GLY A 343 -3.71 -29.16 -13.92
CA GLY A 343 -5.18 -29.08 -13.78
C GLY A 343 -5.72 -29.46 -12.38
N THR A 344 -4.84 -29.71 -11.41
CA THR A 344 -5.22 -30.14 -10.05
C THR A 344 -5.80 -29.02 -9.17
N GLY A 345 -5.81 -27.79 -9.67
CA GLY A 345 -5.97 -26.57 -8.86
C GLY A 345 -7.37 -25.98 -8.72
N SER A 346 -8.43 -26.61 -9.23
CA SER A 346 -9.79 -26.01 -9.20
C SER A 346 -10.96 -26.96 -8.86
N HIS A 347 -10.88 -28.25 -9.21
CA HIS A 347 -11.96 -29.23 -8.94
C HIS A 347 -11.81 -30.00 -7.61
N LEU A 348 -10.70 -29.79 -6.90
CA LEU A 348 -10.46 -30.34 -5.57
C LEU A 348 -10.58 -29.24 -4.51
N PRO A 349 -11.12 -29.51 -3.31
CA PRO A 349 -11.06 -28.56 -2.21
C PRO A 349 -9.61 -28.22 -1.88
N HIS A 350 -9.36 -27.01 -1.36
CA HIS A 350 -8.00 -26.47 -1.19
C HIS A 350 -7.11 -27.38 -0.33
N GLU A 351 -7.71 -28.08 0.64
CA GLU A 351 -7.10 -29.11 1.47
C GLU A 351 -6.48 -30.23 0.63
N ASN A 352 -7.20 -30.78 -0.34
CA ASN A 352 -6.72 -31.88 -1.19
C ASN A 352 -5.59 -31.46 -2.15
N PHE A 353 -5.58 -30.21 -2.63
CA PHE A 353 -4.45 -29.69 -3.42
C PHE A 353 -3.21 -29.51 -2.53
N THR A 354 -3.37 -28.86 -1.37
CA THR A 354 -2.31 -28.67 -0.39
C THR A 354 -1.72 -30.01 0.04
N GLN A 355 -2.56 -30.96 0.45
CA GLN A 355 -2.14 -32.29 0.89
C GLN A 355 -1.41 -33.10 -0.20
N ARG A 356 -1.77 -32.92 -1.48
CA ARG A 356 -1.04 -33.58 -2.58
C ARG A 356 0.35 -32.99 -2.81
N VAL A 357 0.51 -31.67 -2.65
CA VAL A 357 1.83 -31.01 -2.68
C VAL A 357 2.64 -31.34 -1.42
N GLU A 358 2.02 -31.35 -0.24
CA GLU A 358 2.63 -31.82 1.00
C GLU A 358 3.11 -33.26 0.91
N ASN A 359 2.39 -34.15 0.19
CA ASN A 359 2.85 -35.51 -0.10
C ASN A 359 4.09 -35.55 -1.02
N VAL A 360 4.18 -34.66 -2.01
CA VAL A 360 5.35 -34.58 -2.93
C VAL A 360 6.59 -33.98 -2.24
N ILE A 361 6.41 -32.98 -1.38
CA ILE A 361 7.51 -32.32 -0.63
C ILE A 361 7.75 -33.02 0.73
N ALA A 362 6.88 -33.96 1.12
CA ALA A 362 6.81 -34.67 2.41
C ALA A 362 6.82 -33.78 3.68
N CYS A 363 6.45 -32.50 3.57
CA CYS A 363 6.43 -31.60 4.72
C CYS A 363 5.26 -31.92 5.67
N GLY A 364 5.56 -32.18 6.94
CA GLY A 364 4.57 -32.43 7.98
C GLY A 364 3.92 -31.14 8.49
N THR A 365 2.64 -31.22 8.85
CA THR A 365 1.74 -30.08 9.10
C THR A 365 1.91 -29.35 10.45
N ASN A 366 2.94 -29.68 11.24
CA ASN A 366 3.17 -29.07 12.56
C ASN A 366 4.19 -27.91 12.48
N ASN A 367 3.70 -26.67 12.71
CA ASN A 367 4.42 -25.41 12.49
C ASN A 367 5.79 -25.23 13.18
N ASP A 368 6.12 -26.00 14.22
CA ASP A 368 7.31 -25.78 15.03
C ASP A 368 8.58 -26.51 14.54
N PHE A 369 8.48 -27.50 13.64
CA PHE A 369 9.64 -28.27 13.17
C PHE A 369 9.66 -28.54 11.66
N LEU A 370 10.61 -27.89 10.96
CA LEU A 370 10.95 -28.15 9.54
C LEU A 370 11.50 -29.58 9.27
N GLY A 371 11.71 -30.41 10.30
CA GLY A 371 12.45 -31.68 10.22
C GLY A 371 11.74 -32.85 9.52
N SER A 372 10.74 -32.60 8.68
CA SER A 372 9.89 -33.62 8.04
C SER A 372 9.99 -33.63 6.50
N CYS A 373 10.18 -32.46 5.87
CA CYS A 373 10.23 -32.31 4.41
C CYS A 373 11.32 -33.19 3.76
N LYS A 374 11.03 -33.72 2.56
CA LYS A 374 11.95 -34.54 1.74
C LYS A 374 11.92 -34.05 0.29
N PHE A 375 12.88 -33.20 -0.08
CA PHE A 375 13.08 -32.76 -1.46
C PHE A 375 14.55 -32.42 -1.73
N PRO A 376 15.00 -32.42 -3.00
CA PRO A 376 16.35 -32.02 -3.38
C PRO A 376 16.72 -30.65 -2.82
N GLY A 377 17.72 -30.60 -1.93
CA GLY A 377 18.19 -29.34 -1.35
C GLY A 377 17.48 -28.87 -0.06
N VAL A 378 16.60 -29.68 0.54
CA VAL A 378 15.88 -29.37 1.80
C VAL A 378 16.78 -28.87 2.94
N ASN A 379 18.04 -29.33 3.00
CA ASN A 379 19.03 -28.88 3.99
C ASN A 379 19.39 -27.39 3.79
N ILE A 380 19.53 -26.93 2.55
CA ILE A 380 19.80 -25.52 2.22
C ILE A 380 18.55 -24.71 2.54
N TYR A 381 17.37 -25.12 2.07
CA TYR A 381 16.09 -24.45 2.37
C TYR A 381 15.90 -24.23 3.88
N SER A 382 16.06 -25.30 4.68
CA SER A 382 15.85 -25.25 6.13
C SER A 382 16.87 -24.37 6.84
N ALA A 383 18.14 -24.43 6.43
CA ALA A 383 19.21 -23.64 7.03
C ALA A 383 19.10 -22.15 6.65
N VAL A 384 18.77 -21.85 5.39
CA VAL A 384 18.54 -20.49 4.90
C VAL A 384 17.28 -19.86 5.52
N LEU A 385 16.20 -20.62 5.72
CA LEU A 385 15.02 -20.13 6.46
C LEU A 385 15.34 -19.86 7.95
N ARG A 386 16.15 -20.71 8.59
CA ARG A 386 16.66 -20.47 9.95
C ARG A 386 17.49 -19.19 10.01
N PHE A 387 18.39 -18.97 9.05
CA PHE A 387 19.13 -17.72 8.93
C PHE A 387 18.20 -16.53 8.69
N SER A 388 17.16 -16.65 7.85
CA SER A 388 16.20 -15.55 7.62
C SER A 388 15.45 -15.15 8.89
N LYS A 389 15.14 -16.09 9.80
CA LYS A 389 14.57 -15.76 11.12
C LYS A 389 15.59 -15.02 12.00
N LEU A 390 16.81 -15.56 12.11
CA LEU A 390 17.90 -14.96 12.89
C LEU A 390 18.32 -13.58 12.36
N LYS A 391 18.26 -13.37 11.04
CA LYS A 391 18.48 -12.08 10.38
C LYS A 391 17.52 -11.01 10.91
N THR A 392 16.22 -11.34 10.98
CA THR A 392 15.21 -10.48 11.59
C THR A 392 15.46 -10.25 13.08
N GLU A 393 15.79 -11.29 13.86
CA GLU A 393 16.13 -11.15 15.29
C GLU A 393 17.32 -10.18 15.51
N ILE A 394 18.35 -10.25 14.67
CA ILE A 394 19.50 -9.35 14.72
C ILE A 394 19.11 -7.93 14.30
N ASP A 395 18.37 -7.75 13.20
CA ASP A 395 17.93 -6.43 12.76
C ASP A 395 16.92 -5.77 13.71
N ASP A 396 16.13 -6.54 14.47
CA ASP A 396 15.29 -6.05 15.57
C ASP A 396 16.14 -5.56 16.76
N ILE A 397 17.19 -6.29 17.15
CA ILE A 397 18.15 -5.83 18.17
C ILE A 397 18.78 -4.49 17.75
N PHE A 398 19.26 -4.40 16.51
CA PHE A 398 19.83 -3.16 15.96
C PHE A 398 18.81 -2.05 15.70
N SER A 399 17.52 -2.39 15.64
CA SER A 399 16.41 -1.44 15.55
C SER A 399 15.84 -1.04 16.91
N SER A 400 16.38 -1.53 18.02
CA SER A 400 15.91 -1.21 19.37
C SER A 400 16.34 0.18 19.85
N SER A 401 15.53 0.77 20.75
CA SER A 401 15.83 2.04 21.43
C SER A 401 17.14 1.99 22.22
N SER A 402 17.52 0.82 22.76
CA SER A 402 18.80 0.62 23.43
C SER A 402 20.00 0.87 22.51
N VAL A 403 19.92 0.46 21.24
CA VAL A 403 20.99 0.74 20.24
C VAL A 403 20.89 2.18 19.75
N LYS A 404 19.70 2.63 19.36
CA LYS A 404 19.49 3.96 18.75
C LYS A 404 19.70 5.14 19.70
N GLY A 405 19.42 4.98 21.00
CA GLY A 405 19.52 6.04 21.99
C GLY A 405 20.85 6.06 22.77
N TRP A 406 21.47 4.90 23.00
CA TRP A 406 22.65 4.77 23.86
C TRP A 406 23.92 4.28 23.15
N LEU A 407 23.83 3.83 21.90
CA LEU A 407 24.98 3.37 21.10
C LEU A 407 25.15 4.16 19.80
N THR A 408 24.80 5.44 19.82
CA THR A 408 25.04 6.38 18.70
C THR A 408 26.54 6.64 18.50
N ALA A 409 26.90 7.22 17.35
CA ALA A 409 28.26 7.70 17.11
C ALA A 409 28.76 8.66 18.23
N TYR A 410 27.88 9.50 18.78
CA TYR A 410 28.21 10.39 19.90
C TYR A 410 28.54 9.62 21.18
N ASN A 411 27.76 8.60 21.54
CA ASN A 411 28.02 7.77 22.73
C ASN A 411 29.38 7.05 22.62
N VAL A 412 29.71 6.54 21.43
CA VAL A 412 30.96 5.84 21.15
C VAL A 412 32.16 6.81 21.16
N GLU A 413 32.04 7.96 20.51
CA GLU A 413 33.11 8.97 20.45
C GLU A 413 33.40 9.57 21.84
N LYS A 414 32.36 9.87 22.62
CA LYS A 414 32.50 10.46 23.98
C LYS A 414 32.70 9.41 25.08
N LYS A 415 32.82 8.11 24.73
CA LYS A 415 32.93 6.97 25.66
C LYS A 415 31.88 7.01 26.79
N TYR A 416 30.62 7.25 26.45
CA TYR A 416 29.55 7.49 27.44
C TYR A 416 28.24 6.81 27.06
N SER A 417 27.89 5.76 27.83
CA SER A 417 26.63 5.00 27.71
C SER A 417 26.18 4.46 29.09
N ASN A 418 24.96 3.94 29.14
CA ASN A 418 24.35 3.35 30.33
C ASN A 418 24.73 1.86 30.46
N ARG A 419 25.71 1.58 31.33
CA ARG A 419 26.23 0.24 31.64
C ARG A 419 25.17 -0.86 31.77
N LEU A 420 24.04 -0.57 32.41
CA LEU A 420 22.97 -1.55 32.67
C LEU A 420 22.13 -1.87 31.41
N LEU A 421 22.23 -1.06 30.35
CA LEU A 421 21.75 -1.35 29.01
C LEU A 421 22.86 -2.01 28.18
N ASP A 422 24.09 -1.51 28.26
CA ASP A 422 25.26 -2.04 27.54
C ASP A 422 25.51 -3.52 27.84
N GLU A 423 25.52 -3.91 29.12
CA GLU A 423 25.71 -5.31 29.55
C GLU A 423 24.58 -6.24 29.04
N LYS A 424 23.34 -5.75 28.97
CA LYS A 424 22.21 -6.53 28.44
C LYS A 424 22.25 -6.66 26.92
N LEU A 425 22.63 -5.59 26.22
CA LEU A 425 22.78 -5.56 24.78
C LEU A 425 23.96 -6.45 24.35
N LEU A 426 25.07 -6.42 25.07
CA LEU A 426 26.22 -7.29 24.84
C LEU A 426 25.81 -8.77 24.95
N HIS A 427 25.09 -9.17 26.00
CA HIS A 427 24.60 -10.54 26.14
C HIS A 427 23.65 -10.98 25.00
N GLN A 428 22.78 -10.08 24.51
CA GLN A 428 21.93 -10.34 23.35
C GLN A 428 22.74 -10.50 22.05
N ILE A 429 23.77 -9.67 21.87
CA ILE A 429 24.70 -9.74 20.73
C ILE A 429 25.51 -11.03 20.76
N GLU A 430 26.07 -11.43 21.90
CA GLU A 430 26.84 -12.66 22.04
C GLU A 430 25.98 -13.92 21.84
N LYS A 431 24.73 -13.92 22.33
CA LYS A 431 23.76 -14.98 22.01
C LYS A 431 23.49 -15.06 20.49
N SER A 432 23.37 -13.90 19.85
CA SER A 432 23.12 -13.80 18.41
C SER A 432 24.34 -14.22 17.58
N GLU A 433 25.55 -13.87 18.00
CA GLU A 433 26.82 -14.27 17.37
C GLU A 433 27.00 -15.79 17.41
N ASN A 434 26.76 -16.42 18.56
CA ASN A 434 26.82 -17.88 18.69
C ASN A 434 25.76 -18.59 17.82
N SER A 435 24.54 -18.02 17.78
CA SER A 435 23.46 -18.52 16.92
C SER A 435 23.78 -18.37 15.43
N LEU A 436 24.44 -17.27 15.05
CA LEU A 436 24.86 -16.98 13.69
C LEU A 436 26.02 -17.89 13.28
N ARG A 437 27.06 -18.02 14.11
CA ARG A 437 28.20 -18.93 13.89
C ARG A 437 27.75 -20.38 13.68
N THR A 438 26.81 -20.86 14.50
CA THR A 438 26.21 -22.20 14.36
C THR A 438 25.45 -22.35 13.03
N THR A 439 24.60 -21.37 12.69
CA THR A 439 23.80 -21.40 11.46
C THR A 439 24.67 -21.25 10.20
N THR A 440 25.73 -20.45 10.28
CA THR A 440 26.76 -20.24 9.24
C THR A 440 27.43 -21.56 8.85
N ALA A 441 27.88 -22.35 9.84
CA ALA A 441 28.51 -23.65 9.58
C ALA A 441 27.55 -24.63 8.88
N VAL A 442 26.29 -24.69 9.34
CA VAL A 442 25.25 -25.55 8.73
C VAL A 442 24.94 -25.13 7.29
N ILE A 443 24.81 -23.83 7.01
CA ILE A 443 24.58 -23.33 5.65
C ILE A 443 25.77 -23.63 4.75
N GLN A 444 27.00 -23.34 5.19
CA GLN A 444 28.20 -23.57 4.38
C GLN A 444 28.34 -25.05 4.00
N GLU A 445 28.06 -25.96 4.93
CA GLU A 445 28.09 -27.42 4.70
C GLU A 445 26.92 -27.93 3.86
N ALA A 446 25.77 -27.27 3.90
CA ALA A 446 24.64 -27.57 3.03
C ALA A 446 24.88 -27.08 1.59
N LEU A 447 25.42 -25.86 1.40
CA LEU A 447 25.69 -25.27 0.10
C LEU A 447 26.79 -26.04 -0.66
N LYS A 448 27.89 -26.43 0.00
CA LYS A 448 28.99 -27.25 -0.58
C LYS A 448 28.55 -28.57 -1.24
N LYS A 449 27.35 -29.07 -0.93
CA LYS A 449 26.79 -30.32 -1.49
C LYS A 449 25.98 -30.10 -2.76
N VAL A 450 25.72 -28.86 -3.12
CA VAL A 450 24.99 -28.47 -4.34
C VAL A 450 25.85 -27.58 -5.23
N TYR A 451 26.58 -26.63 -4.64
CA TYR A 451 27.35 -25.60 -5.31
C TYR A 451 28.86 -25.74 -5.05
N ASP A 452 29.65 -25.09 -5.89
CA ASP A 452 31.10 -25.03 -5.78
C ASP A 452 31.58 -24.09 -4.65
N LYS A 453 32.90 -23.90 -4.54
CA LYS A 453 33.49 -22.96 -3.58
C LYS A 453 33.21 -21.48 -3.90
N PHE A 454 32.97 -21.12 -5.16
CA PHE A 454 32.87 -19.71 -5.59
C PHE A 454 31.49 -19.16 -5.28
N THR A 455 30.43 -19.86 -5.68
CA THR A 455 29.03 -19.57 -5.33
C THR A 455 28.79 -19.69 -3.83
N VAL A 456 29.42 -20.67 -3.14
CA VAL A 456 29.40 -20.74 -1.67
C VAL A 456 29.97 -19.46 -1.07
N ASN A 457 31.17 -19.02 -1.49
CA ASN A 457 31.80 -17.83 -0.93
C ASN A 457 31.00 -16.55 -1.26
N GLU A 458 30.59 -16.34 -2.51
CA GLU A 458 29.76 -15.18 -2.90
C GLU A 458 28.50 -15.08 -2.05
N TRP A 459 27.75 -16.19 -1.90
CA TRP A 459 26.52 -16.17 -1.12
C TRP A 459 26.77 -15.88 0.38
N MET A 460 27.84 -16.44 0.95
CA MET A 460 28.18 -16.26 2.37
C MET A 460 28.71 -14.83 2.64
N GLU A 461 29.51 -14.27 1.74
CA GLU A 461 30.06 -12.92 1.82
C GLU A 461 28.99 -11.83 1.59
N THR A 462 28.02 -12.07 0.71
CA THR A 462 26.91 -11.14 0.46
C THR A 462 25.83 -11.19 1.53
N ASN A 463 25.51 -12.37 2.08
CA ASN A 463 24.36 -12.55 2.97
C ASN A 463 24.73 -12.62 4.46
N ILE A 464 25.76 -13.38 4.85
CA ILE A 464 26.08 -13.64 6.26
C ILE A 464 27.16 -12.70 6.79
N GLN A 465 28.24 -12.48 6.03
CA GLN A 465 29.38 -11.69 6.50
C GLN A 465 29.03 -10.25 6.95
N PRO A 466 28.06 -9.53 6.35
CA PRO A 466 27.66 -8.21 6.86
C PRO A 466 27.11 -8.29 8.29
N TYR A 467 26.38 -9.35 8.64
CA TYR A 467 25.83 -9.56 9.98
C TYR A 467 26.90 -9.97 11.00
N VAL A 468 27.88 -10.79 10.58
CA VAL A 468 29.07 -11.12 11.40
C VAL A 468 29.86 -9.85 11.72
N LEU A 469 30.17 -9.03 10.71
CA LEU A 469 30.91 -7.77 10.90
C LEU A 469 30.13 -6.77 11.78
N LYS A 470 28.80 -6.67 11.59
CA LYS A 470 27.89 -5.82 12.38
C LYS A 470 27.92 -6.22 13.87
N LEU A 471 27.70 -7.50 14.18
CA LEU A 471 27.73 -8.02 15.55
C LEU A 471 29.12 -7.86 16.19
N ASN A 472 30.19 -8.26 15.50
CA ASN A 472 31.56 -8.20 16.02
C ASN A 472 31.99 -6.76 16.33
N ARG A 473 31.70 -5.81 15.43
CA ARG A 473 31.98 -4.38 15.65
C ARG A 473 31.25 -3.85 16.89
N THR A 474 29.97 -4.16 17.03
CA THR A 474 29.16 -3.67 18.16
C THR A 474 29.55 -4.33 19.48
N SER A 475 29.88 -5.63 19.49
CA SER A 475 30.45 -6.34 20.63
C SER A 475 31.78 -5.69 21.09
N SER A 476 32.69 -5.40 20.14
CA SER A 476 33.95 -4.72 20.44
C SER A 476 33.77 -3.28 20.93
N ILE A 477 32.76 -2.56 20.46
CA ILE A 477 32.44 -1.21 20.96
C ILE A 477 31.97 -1.31 22.42
N LEU A 478 30.99 -2.17 22.72
CA LEU A 478 30.41 -2.32 24.05
C LEU A 478 31.45 -2.74 25.10
N ARG A 479 32.39 -3.61 24.73
CA ARG A 479 33.51 -4.03 25.61
C ARG A 479 34.55 -2.93 25.85
N ASN A 480 34.61 -1.90 24.99
CA ASN A 480 35.60 -0.82 25.04
C ASN A 480 35.03 0.52 25.55
N LEU A 481 33.76 0.57 25.95
CA LEU A 481 33.15 1.76 26.56
C LEU A 481 33.58 1.90 28.02
N GLU A 482 34.51 2.82 28.27
CA GLU A 482 34.96 3.18 29.62
C GLU A 482 33.83 3.89 30.40
N HIS A 483 33.04 3.13 31.16
CA HIS A 483 32.11 3.72 32.11
C HIS A 483 32.88 4.55 33.14
N LYS A 484 32.73 5.88 33.09
CA LYS A 484 33.11 6.76 34.20
C LYS A 484 32.30 6.37 35.43
N SER A 485 32.90 5.57 36.30
CA SER A 485 32.33 5.14 37.58
C SER A 485 31.99 6.36 38.43
N SER A 486 30.89 6.28 39.17
CA SER A 486 30.36 7.36 40.03
C SER A 486 31.26 7.66 41.23
N GLN A 487 32.38 8.32 40.97
CA GLN A 487 33.27 8.95 41.95
C GLN A 487 33.40 10.45 41.62
N VAL A 488 33.64 11.25 42.65
CA VAL A 488 33.60 12.73 42.61
C VAL A 488 32.19 13.28 42.36
N LEU A 489 31.34 13.23 43.40
CA LEU A 489 30.63 14.41 43.92
C LEU A 489 29.87 14.09 45.24
N LEU A 490 30.62 13.65 46.25
CA LEU A 490 30.21 13.72 47.66
C LEU A 490 31.42 14.07 48.54
N THR A 491 31.69 15.36 48.65
CA THR A 491 32.47 15.95 49.76
C THR A 491 31.49 16.83 50.55
N PRO A 492 31.12 16.45 51.79
CA PRO A 492 30.15 17.22 52.56
C PRO A 492 30.81 18.48 53.14
N ASN A 493 30.66 19.62 52.45
CA ASN A 493 30.78 20.99 52.98
C ASN A 493 30.52 22.01 51.85
N GLU A 494 29.25 22.20 51.47
CA GLU A 494 28.75 23.42 50.77
C GLU A 494 27.20 23.44 50.63
N SER A 495 26.48 22.71 51.48
CA SER A 495 25.00 22.65 51.51
C SER A 495 24.32 23.92 52.03
N ASP A 496 25.10 24.84 52.63
CA ASP A 496 24.58 25.80 53.61
C ASP A 496 24.57 27.26 53.08
N ASN A 497 24.72 27.47 51.77
CA ASN A 497 24.91 28.83 51.21
C ASN A 497 24.15 29.17 49.90
N ILE A 498 23.17 28.36 49.48
CA ILE A 498 22.19 28.75 48.45
C ILE A 498 20.76 28.38 48.90
N PHE A 499 20.40 28.83 50.11
CA PHE A 499 19.01 28.80 50.61
C PHE A 499 18.58 30.11 51.30
N VAL A 500 19.39 31.18 51.21
CA VAL A 500 19.15 32.47 51.91
C VAL A 500 18.54 33.51 50.96
N THR A 501 19.07 33.65 49.74
CA THR A 501 18.70 34.70 48.77
C THR A 501 17.40 34.47 47.98
N LEU A 502 16.44 33.73 48.56
CA LEU A 502 15.09 33.58 47.99
C LEU A 502 13.97 33.49 49.04
N GLU A 503 14.27 33.46 50.35
CA GLU A 503 13.27 33.66 51.42
C GLU A 503 13.26 35.11 51.93
N GLU A 504 14.39 35.82 51.94
CA GLU A 504 14.47 37.21 52.45
C GLU A 504 13.60 38.19 51.63
N ASP A 505 13.69 38.14 50.30
CA ASP A 505 12.82 38.93 49.39
C ASP A 505 11.32 38.61 49.54
N PHE A 506 10.96 37.41 50.00
CA PHE A 506 9.57 37.02 50.21
C PHE A 506 9.04 37.44 51.59
N HIS A 507 9.93 37.71 52.55
CA HIS A 507 9.55 38.08 53.91
C HIS A 507 9.45 39.61 54.11
N ASP A 508 10.30 40.40 53.45
CA ASP A 508 10.24 41.87 53.55
C ASP A 508 9.04 42.48 52.81
N VAL A 509 8.60 41.85 51.71
CA VAL A 509 7.34 42.17 51.00
C VAL A 509 6.10 41.90 51.87
N LEU A 510 6.19 41.02 52.87
CA LEU A 510 5.10 40.74 53.82
C LEU A 510 5.16 41.59 55.09
N LYS A 511 6.35 41.99 55.55
CA LYS A 511 6.50 42.91 56.71
C LYS A 511 6.14 44.37 56.41
N THR A 512 6.30 44.80 55.16
CA THR A 512 5.91 46.15 54.72
C THR A 512 4.40 46.32 54.51
N ALA A 513 3.58 45.31 54.82
CA ALA A 513 2.12 45.33 54.70
C ALA A 513 1.35 45.59 56.01
N THR A 514 2.03 45.84 57.14
CA THR A 514 1.41 45.97 58.48
C THR A 514 1.46 47.38 59.11
N SER A 515 1.70 48.44 58.33
CA SER A 515 1.64 49.83 58.82
C SER A 515 0.91 50.79 57.87
N GLN A 516 -0.37 51.02 58.15
CA GLN A 516 -1.12 52.27 57.92
C GLN A 516 -1.12 52.90 56.50
N ASP A 517 -1.85 52.31 55.54
CA ASP A 517 -2.89 53.05 54.77
C ASP A 517 -3.86 52.06 54.06
N PRO A 518 -5.16 52.02 54.40
CA PRO A 518 -6.15 51.21 53.69
C PRO A 518 -6.34 51.58 52.20
N SER A 519 -6.01 52.81 51.78
CA SER A 519 -6.42 53.35 50.47
C SER A 519 -5.75 52.67 49.26
N HIS A 520 -4.52 52.17 49.42
CA HIS A 520 -3.70 51.75 48.28
C HIS A 520 -3.83 50.25 47.94
N LEU A 521 -4.20 49.39 48.90
CA LEU A 521 -4.36 47.96 48.68
C LEU A 521 -5.58 47.66 47.77
N GLU A 522 -6.68 48.39 48.00
CA GLU A 522 -7.93 48.27 47.24
C GLU A 522 -7.73 48.53 45.74
N LYS A 523 -6.84 49.48 45.41
CA LYS A 523 -6.50 49.87 44.02
C LYS A 523 -5.77 48.77 43.25
N ARG A 524 -5.03 47.86 43.92
CA ARG A 524 -4.39 46.70 43.29
C ARG A 524 -5.33 45.50 43.15
N MET A 525 -6.15 45.20 44.17
CA MET A 525 -7.13 44.10 44.07
C MET A 525 -8.16 44.34 42.95
N ARG A 526 -8.62 45.59 42.76
CA ARG A 526 -9.51 45.99 41.66
C ARG A 526 -8.96 45.69 40.24
N LYS A 527 -7.63 45.51 40.08
CA LYS A 527 -7.00 45.18 38.78
C LYS A 527 -6.85 43.68 38.49
N LEU A 528 -7.01 42.82 39.50
CA LEU A 528 -7.10 41.36 39.34
C LEU A 528 -8.54 40.88 39.17
N TRP A 529 -9.51 41.58 39.79
CA TRP A 529 -10.93 41.23 39.69
C TRP A 529 -11.54 41.46 38.29
N SER A 530 -10.98 42.39 37.50
CA SER A 530 -11.46 42.70 36.14
C SER A 530 -11.23 41.56 35.13
N LEU A 531 -10.16 40.78 35.28
CA LEU A 531 -9.85 39.66 34.37
C LEU A 531 -10.78 38.44 34.60
N ILE A 532 -11.16 38.19 35.85
CA ILE A 532 -12.08 37.08 36.20
C ILE A 532 -13.52 37.38 35.73
N LEU A 533 -13.91 38.66 35.67
CA LEU A 533 -15.24 39.09 35.25
C LEU A 533 -15.51 38.99 33.74
N ILE A 534 -14.47 38.95 32.90
CA ILE A 534 -14.64 38.79 31.44
C ILE A 534 -15.00 37.35 31.07
N ILE A 535 -14.34 36.36 31.68
CA ILE A 535 -14.55 34.93 31.40
C ILE A 535 -15.99 34.51 31.75
N ARG A 536 -16.59 35.10 32.80
CA ARG A 536 -17.97 34.83 33.22
C ARG A 536 -19.06 35.42 32.31
N ARG A 537 -18.72 36.21 31.28
CA ARG A 537 -19.72 36.95 30.48
C ARG A 537 -20.25 36.19 29.27
N ASN A 538 -19.51 35.22 28.73
CA ASN A 538 -19.89 34.56 27.46
C ASN A 538 -20.59 33.19 27.61
N GLU A 539 -20.56 32.53 28.77
CA GLU A 539 -21.39 31.34 29.01
C GLU A 539 -22.89 31.67 29.17
N MET A 540 -23.24 32.92 29.47
CA MET A 540 -24.61 33.31 29.78
C MET A 540 -25.51 33.52 28.54
N LEU A 541 -24.94 33.48 27.33
CA LEU A 541 -25.68 33.70 26.07
C LEU A 541 -26.24 32.43 25.43
N LEU A 542 -25.84 31.22 25.87
CA LEU A 542 -26.32 29.95 25.31
C LEU A 542 -27.46 29.27 26.10
N ARG A 543 -28.02 29.93 27.12
CA ARG A 543 -29.06 29.34 28.01
C ARG A 543 -30.45 30.00 27.97
N ASN A 544 -30.69 30.97 27.08
CA ASN A 544 -31.94 31.71 27.00
C ASN A 544 -32.47 31.88 25.55
N TRP A 545 -32.40 30.83 24.73
CA TRP A 545 -33.05 30.80 23.41
C TRP A 545 -33.74 29.47 23.08
N TYR A 546 -34.56 28.96 24.00
CA TYR A 546 -35.74 28.17 23.64
C TYR A 546 -36.82 28.37 24.72
N GLU A 547 -38.03 28.71 24.26
CA GLU A 547 -39.21 29.08 25.07
C GLU A 547 -39.11 30.44 25.82
N LYS A 548 -40.16 31.27 25.95
CA LYS A 548 -41.55 31.14 25.47
C LYS A 548 -42.24 32.50 25.22
N LYS A 549 -42.81 32.64 24.01
CA LYS A 549 -44.12 33.24 23.64
C LYS A 549 -44.51 34.72 23.87
N ASP A 550 -45.16 35.23 22.81
CA ASP A 550 -46.38 36.08 22.76
C ASP A 550 -46.35 37.58 23.08
N ALA A 551 -46.23 38.40 22.02
CA ALA A 551 -46.84 39.75 21.95
C ALA A 551 -47.38 40.10 20.53
N LYS A 552 -48.57 39.58 20.23
CA LYS A 552 -49.66 40.14 19.39
C LYS A 552 -49.39 41.42 18.57
N THR A 553 -49.37 41.36 17.23
CA THR A 553 -50.52 41.52 16.28
C THR A 553 -51.28 42.86 16.28
N LYS A 554 -51.49 43.44 15.08
CA LYS A 554 -52.81 43.72 14.41
C LYS A 554 -52.58 44.59 13.15
N SER A 555 -53.44 44.65 12.12
CA SER A 555 -54.60 43.85 11.67
C SER A 555 -54.84 44.14 10.18
N LYS A 556 -55.51 43.30 9.38
CA LYS A 556 -56.98 43.19 9.11
C LYS A 556 -57.14 42.12 7.98
N THR A 557 -58.23 41.39 7.71
CA THR A 557 -59.60 41.12 8.24
C THR A 557 -60.06 39.79 7.57
N VAL A 558 -60.72 38.78 8.15
CA VAL A 558 -61.91 38.65 9.05
C VAL A 558 -63.25 38.86 8.31
N PRO A 559 -64.32 38.03 8.50
CA PRO A 559 -64.48 36.75 9.23
C PRO A 559 -64.38 35.54 8.25
N ALA A 560 -65.26 34.54 8.02
CA ALA A 560 -66.54 33.96 8.54
C ALA A 560 -66.75 32.56 7.86
N VAL A 561 -67.58 31.58 8.28
CA VAL A 561 -68.24 31.21 9.57
C VAL A 561 -68.63 29.68 9.53
N LYS A 562 -69.68 29.20 10.22
CA LYS A 562 -70.18 27.78 10.30
C LYS A 562 -71.41 27.55 9.38
N ILE A 563 -71.80 26.33 8.99
CA ILE A 563 -72.73 25.42 9.73
C ILE A 563 -72.80 24.02 9.05
N GLN A 564 -73.30 23.00 9.77
CA GLN A 564 -73.52 21.61 9.32
C GLN A 564 -74.84 21.45 8.52
N ASP A 565 -74.99 20.39 7.71
CA ASP A 565 -75.94 19.30 8.04
C ASP A 565 -75.90 18.12 7.04
N ALA A 566 -76.83 17.16 7.18
CA ALA A 566 -76.72 15.79 6.69
C ALA A 566 -77.83 15.36 5.69
N GLN A 567 -77.79 14.08 5.34
CA GLN A 567 -78.74 13.31 4.50
C GLN A 567 -78.56 13.56 2.97
N LYS A 568 -78.39 12.59 2.06
CA LYS A 568 -78.68 11.13 1.92
C LYS A 568 -79.98 10.86 1.11
N LYS A 569 -79.78 10.15 -0.03
CA LYS A 569 -80.69 9.19 -0.71
C LYS A 569 -81.51 9.67 -1.93
N PHE A 570 -81.67 8.72 -2.88
CA PHE A 570 -82.52 8.73 -4.09
C PHE A 570 -82.11 9.71 -5.23
N GLY A 571 -82.35 9.38 -6.51
CA GLY A 571 -82.88 8.14 -7.08
C GLY A 571 -83.02 8.15 -8.61
N GLU A 572 -83.27 6.96 -9.19
CA GLU A 572 -83.75 6.70 -10.57
C GLU A 572 -85.22 7.20 -10.75
N PRO A 573 -85.98 7.02 -11.88
CA PRO A 573 -85.76 6.16 -13.07
C PRO A 573 -86.31 6.74 -14.42
N ARG A 574 -86.72 5.84 -15.35
CA ARG A 574 -87.65 5.98 -16.52
C ARG A 574 -86.99 6.25 -17.89
N LYS A 575 -87.22 5.43 -18.94
CA LYS A 575 -88.47 5.11 -19.73
C LYS A 575 -88.79 6.25 -20.73
N ASP A 576 -89.33 6.06 -21.94
CA ASP A 576 -89.96 4.93 -22.69
C ASP A 576 -89.80 5.24 -24.21
N SER A 577 -89.46 4.33 -25.14
CA SER A 577 -90.25 3.27 -25.85
C SER A 577 -90.89 3.70 -27.20
N ILE A 578 -91.21 2.72 -28.08
CA ILE A 578 -92.18 2.79 -29.22
C ILE A 578 -91.73 3.64 -30.44
N GLU A 579 -91.92 3.31 -31.72
CA GLU A 579 -92.21 2.10 -32.56
C GLU A 579 -91.89 2.50 -34.04
N THR A 580 -92.12 1.81 -35.18
CA THR A 580 -92.73 0.53 -35.64
C THR A 580 -91.94 0.11 -36.93
N SER A 581 -92.21 -0.90 -37.78
CA SER A 581 -93.15 -2.05 -37.91
C SER A 581 -92.50 -3.14 -38.81
N LYS A 582 -93.18 -4.28 -39.01
CA LYS A 582 -93.00 -5.27 -40.11
C LYS A 582 -94.25 -6.19 -40.17
N LEU A 583 -94.27 -7.14 -41.13
CA LEU A 583 -95.33 -8.13 -41.41
C LEU A 583 -96.47 -7.58 -42.32
N SER A 584 -97.19 -8.39 -43.11
CA SER A 584 -97.34 -9.86 -43.13
C SER A 584 -97.46 -10.47 -44.56
N HIS A 585 -97.56 -11.80 -44.64
CA HIS A 585 -98.10 -12.57 -45.78
C HIS A 585 -99.40 -13.25 -45.35
N ALA A 586 -100.31 -13.53 -46.29
CA ALA A 586 -101.43 -14.47 -46.13
C ALA A 586 -101.97 -14.97 -47.49
N GLU A 587 -102.73 -16.07 -47.49
CA GLU A 587 -103.16 -16.84 -48.67
C GLU A 587 -104.68 -16.66 -49.00
N GLY A 588 -105.17 -17.29 -50.07
CA GLY A 588 -106.59 -17.20 -50.53
C GLY A 588 -107.35 -18.55 -50.56
N LYS A 589 -108.68 -18.50 -50.81
CA LYS A 589 -109.60 -19.67 -50.92
C LYS A 589 -110.75 -19.44 -51.94
N MET A 590 -111.48 -20.52 -52.29
CA MET A 590 -112.47 -20.63 -53.39
C MET A 590 -113.95 -20.50 -52.97
N SER A 591 -114.88 -20.25 -53.93
CA SER A 591 -116.26 -20.82 -53.97
C SER A 591 -116.94 -20.66 -55.36
N TYR A 592 -118.15 -21.22 -55.56
CA TYR A 592 -118.95 -21.34 -56.80
C TYR A 592 -120.46 -20.99 -56.58
N ASN A 593 -121.30 -20.87 -57.62
CA ASN A 593 -122.79 -20.81 -57.52
C ASN A 593 -123.57 -21.12 -58.85
N ILE A 594 -124.92 -21.16 -58.80
CA ILE A 594 -125.94 -21.74 -59.75
C ILE A 594 -127.17 -20.76 -59.84
N SER A 595 -128.06 -20.63 -60.88
CA SER A 595 -129.01 -21.59 -61.54
C SER A 595 -129.53 -21.20 -62.96
N GLU A 596 -130.52 -21.97 -63.46
CA GLU A 596 -131.38 -21.80 -64.68
C GLU A 596 -132.66 -20.93 -64.38
N SER A 597 -133.70 -20.73 -65.22
CA SER A 597 -134.15 -21.38 -66.48
C SER A 597 -135.06 -20.53 -67.42
N GLU A 598 -135.43 -21.19 -68.53
CA GLU A 598 -136.34 -20.84 -69.65
C GLU A 598 -137.82 -20.48 -69.28
N ILE A 599 -138.77 -20.10 -70.17
CA ILE A 599 -138.95 -20.52 -71.59
C ILE A 599 -139.78 -19.60 -72.54
N ALA A 600 -139.62 -19.95 -73.83
CA ALA A 600 -140.21 -19.63 -75.13
C ALA A 600 -141.78 -19.54 -75.25
N ALA A 601 -142.34 -18.71 -76.15
CA ALA A 601 -142.84 -19.04 -77.53
C ALA A 601 -144.35 -19.44 -77.58
N SER A 602 -145.10 -19.47 -78.70
CA SER A 602 -144.75 -19.41 -80.13
C SER A 602 -145.67 -18.48 -80.94
N ARG A 603 -145.08 -17.47 -81.61
CA ARG A 603 -145.67 -16.72 -82.74
C ARG A 603 -144.65 -16.29 -83.81
N GLU A 604 -143.37 -16.48 -83.54
CA GLU A 604 -142.48 -17.45 -84.22
C GLU A 604 -142.70 -17.77 -85.72
N MET A 605 -141.57 -18.03 -86.40
CA MET A 605 -141.39 -18.54 -87.77
C MET A 605 -141.47 -17.50 -88.90
N PHE A 606 -142.65 -17.08 -89.35
CA PHE A 606 -142.77 -16.56 -90.73
C PHE A 606 -142.17 -15.15 -90.97
N GLU A 607 -142.36 -14.19 -90.06
CA GLU A 607 -141.71 -12.86 -90.23
C GLU A 607 -140.23 -12.87 -89.80
N THR A 608 -139.81 -13.88 -89.03
CA THR A 608 -138.43 -13.99 -88.54
C THR A 608 -137.45 -14.35 -89.65
N GLU A 609 -137.82 -15.26 -90.55
CA GLU A 609 -136.93 -15.75 -91.61
C GLU A 609 -136.57 -14.66 -92.64
N LYS A 610 -137.56 -13.86 -93.06
CA LYS A 610 -137.35 -12.70 -93.95
C LYS A 610 -136.44 -11.63 -93.33
N GLN A 611 -136.57 -11.38 -92.02
CA GLN A 611 -135.64 -10.48 -91.33
C GLN A 611 -134.24 -11.08 -91.15
N ASN A 612 -134.11 -12.39 -90.97
CA ASN A 612 -132.82 -13.05 -90.74
C ASN A 612 -131.86 -12.81 -91.91
N LEU A 613 -132.29 -13.01 -93.16
CA LEU A 613 -131.46 -12.79 -94.35
C LEU A 613 -130.98 -11.34 -94.50
N LEU A 614 -131.84 -10.35 -94.19
CA LEU A 614 -131.43 -8.94 -94.17
C LEU A 614 -130.46 -8.62 -93.02
N ARG A 615 -130.60 -9.28 -91.86
CA ARG A 615 -129.66 -9.18 -90.73
C ARG A 615 -128.30 -9.79 -91.06
N GLU A 616 -128.24 -10.90 -91.79
CA GLU A 616 -126.97 -11.53 -92.20
C GLU A 616 -126.14 -10.63 -93.13
N ILE A 617 -126.75 -10.03 -94.16
CA ILE A 617 -126.04 -9.15 -95.10
C ILE A 617 -125.44 -7.94 -94.38
N LEU A 618 -126.16 -7.35 -93.41
CA LEU A 618 -125.63 -6.26 -92.58
C LEU A 618 -124.49 -6.74 -91.66
N ASN A 619 -124.66 -7.88 -90.98
CA ASN A 619 -123.67 -8.47 -90.08
C ASN A 619 -122.35 -8.82 -90.80
N ILE A 620 -122.41 -9.37 -92.02
CA ILE A 620 -121.23 -9.62 -92.86
C ILE A 620 -120.53 -8.30 -93.23
N LYS A 621 -121.29 -7.25 -93.57
CA LYS A 621 -120.72 -5.94 -93.95
C LYS A 621 -120.06 -5.24 -92.75
N GLU A 622 -120.63 -5.36 -91.55
CA GLU A 622 -120.07 -4.85 -90.31
C GLU A 622 -118.78 -5.59 -89.91
N LYS A 623 -118.79 -6.94 -89.98
CA LYS A 623 -117.60 -7.77 -89.77
C LYS A 623 -116.47 -7.41 -90.74
N LEU A 624 -116.78 -7.11 -92.00
CA LEU A 624 -115.78 -6.71 -92.99
C LEU A 624 -115.10 -5.38 -92.62
N MET A 625 -115.84 -4.38 -92.12
CA MET A 625 -115.24 -3.12 -91.66
C MET A 625 -114.37 -3.31 -90.42
N LYS A 626 -114.87 -4.01 -89.39
CA LYS A 626 -114.10 -4.33 -88.17
C LYS A 626 -112.80 -5.10 -88.48
N THR A 627 -112.86 -6.02 -89.44
CA THR A 627 -111.67 -6.77 -89.91
C THR A 627 -110.68 -5.85 -90.63
N LYS A 628 -111.15 -4.88 -91.41
CA LYS A 628 -110.29 -3.91 -92.11
C LYS A 628 -109.60 -2.95 -91.15
N GLU A 629 -110.32 -2.43 -90.15
CA GLU A 629 -109.76 -1.57 -89.10
C GLU A 629 -108.68 -2.31 -88.30
N SER A 630 -108.97 -3.54 -87.86
CA SER A 630 -108.00 -4.40 -87.16
C SER A 630 -106.74 -4.67 -87.99
N ASN A 631 -106.88 -4.87 -89.31
CA ASN A 631 -105.73 -5.04 -90.22
C ASN A 631 -104.86 -3.77 -90.31
N GLN A 632 -105.48 -2.59 -90.27
CA GLN A 632 -104.79 -1.31 -90.33
C GLN A 632 -104.02 -1.03 -89.02
N ASP A 633 -104.63 -1.40 -87.89
CA ASP A 633 -104.03 -1.29 -86.55
C ASP A 633 -102.86 -2.26 -86.34
N LEU A 634 -102.97 -3.49 -86.87
CA LEU A 634 -101.88 -4.47 -86.89
C LEU A 634 -100.68 -4.00 -87.74
N LYS A 635 -100.92 -3.39 -88.91
CA LYS A 635 -99.83 -2.82 -89.73
C LYS A 635 -99.09 -1.68 -89.03
N LYS A 636 -99.79 -0.88 -88.23
CA LYS A 636 -99.16 0.16 -87.41
C LYS A 636 -98.21 -0.45 -86.37
N LYS A 637 -98.70 -1.44 -85.61
CA LYS A 637 -97.92 -2.15 -84.60
C LYS A 637 -96.68 -2.86 -85.18
N ILE A 638 -96.77 -3.38 -86.41
CA ILE A 638 -95.60 -3.97 -87.10
C ILE A 638 -94.52 -2.90 -87.33
N ALA A 639 -94.88 -1.72 -87.84
CA ALA A 639 -93.92 -0.63 -88.03
C ALA A 639 -93.33 -0.14 -86.68
N ASP A 640 -94.17 0.01 -85.65
CA ASP A 640 -93.73 0.40 -84.31
C ASP A 640 -92.71 -0.61 -83.72
N TYR A 641 -92.87 -1.91 -84.00
CA TYR A 641 -91.93 -2.96 -83.58
C TYR A 641 -90.67 -3.04 -84.45
N GLU A 642 -90.76 -2.79 -85.75
CA GLU A 642 -89.59 -2.72 -86.64
C GLU A 642 -88.65 -1.58 -86.22
N GLU A 643 -89.19 -0.40 -85.89
CA GLU A 643 -88.41 0.75 -85.39
C GLU A 643 -87.71 0.42 -84.06
N GLN A 644 -88.42 -0.20 -83.10
CA GLN A 644 -87.85 -0.70 -81.84
C GLN A 644 -86.71 -1.71 -82.05
N ILE A 645 -86.84 -2.61 -83.03
CA ILE A 645 -85.79 -3.59 -83.36
C ILE A 645 -84.55 -2.90 -83.92
N THR A 646 -84.69 -1.84 -84.71
CA THR A 646 -83.53 -1.02 -85.13
C THR A 646 -82.87 -0.28 -83.97
N SER A 647 -83.64 0.31 -83.04
CA SER A 647 -83.04 0.95 -81.84
C SER A 647 -82.22 -0.05 -81.03
N LEU A 648 -82.83 -1.19 -80.68
CA LEU A 648 -82.18 -2.21 -79.85
C LEU A 648 -80.91 -2.79 -80.48
N LYS A 649 -80.82 -2.86 -81.82
CA LYS A 649 -79.59 -3.26 -82.52
C LYS A 649 -78.47 -2.23 -82.34
N ASN A 650 -78.77 -0.94 -82.48
CA ASN A 650 -77.80 0.13 -82.27
C ASN A 650 -77.31 0.14 -80.80
N ASP A 651 -78.22 -0.03 -79.84
CA ASP A 651 -77.87 -0.11 -78.41
C ASP A 651 -76.94 -1.30 -78.08
N ILE A 652 -77.16 -2.44 -78.72
CA ILE A 652 -76.29 -3.63 -78.60
C ILE A 652 -74.91 -3.37 -79.21
N GLU A 653 -74.83 -2.75 -80.39
CA GLU A 653 -73.55 -2.44 -81.04
C GLU A 653 -72.73 -1.44 -80.23
N ILE A 654 -73.35 -0.35 -79.73
CA ILE A 654 -72.72 0.63 -78.84
C ILE A 654 -72.15 -0.06 -77.59
N ARG A 655 -72.97 -0.84 -76.88
CA ARG A 655 -72.56 -1.58 -75.67
C ARG A 655 -71.44 -2.59 -75.94
N SER A 656 -71.43 -3.23 -77.11
CA SER A 656 -70.34 -4.13 -77.50
C SER A 656 -69.01 -3.37 -77.62
N SER A 657 -69.04 -2.15 -78.20
CA SER A 657 -67.86 -1.29 -78.32
C SER A 657 -67.35 -0.79 -76.96
N GLU A 658 -68.26 -0.55 -76.01
CA GLU A 658 -67.95 -0.12 -74.65
C GLU A 658 -67.34 -1.27 -73.84
N THR A 659 -67.93 -2.47 -73.90
CA THR A 659 -67.42 -3.67 -73.24
C THR A 659 -65.98 -3.99 -73.66
N VAL A 660 -65.63 -3.81 -74.95
CA VAL A 660 -64.26 -4.01 -75.45
C VAL A 660 -63.29 -2.92 -74.96
N LYS A 661 -63.76 -1.68 -74.75
CA LYS A 661 -62.95 -0.59 -74.13
C LYS A 661 -62.72 -0.88 -72.65
N GLU A 662 -63.76 -1.30 -71.91
CA GLU A 662 -63.65 -1.71 -70.51
C GLU A 662 -62.69 -2.89 -70.34
N MET A 663 -62.77 -3.94 -71.17
CA MET A 663 -61.83 -5.07 -71.10
C MET A 663 -60.37 -4.63 -71.23
N LYS A 664 -60.06 -3.74 -72.19
CA LYS A 664 -58.70 -3.22 -72.38
C LYS A 664 -58.24 -2.34 -71.23
N LEU A 665 -59.12 -1.49 -70.69
CA LEU A 665 -58.83 -0.67 -69.52
C LEU A 665 -58.60 -1.53 -68.28
N ARG A 666 -59.46 -2.53 -68.04
CA ARG A 666 -59.38 -3.50 -66.96
C ARG A 666 -58.06 -4.29 -67.02
N GLN A 667 -57.68 -4.81 -68.18
CA GLN A 667 -56.43 -5.57 -68.30
C GLN A 667 -55.18 -4.69 -68.07
N SER A 668 -55.24 -3.41 -68.44
CA SER A 668 -54.20 -2.42 -68.09
C SER A 668 -54.13 -2.16 -66.57
N LEU A 669 -55.29 -2.05 -65.91
CA LEU A 669 -55.38 -1.91 -64.44
C LEU A 669 -54.90 -3.18 -63.72
N GLU A 670 -55.28 -4.38 -64.16
CA GLU A 670 -54.82 -5.66 -63.61
C GLU A 670 -53.30 -5.88 -63.77
N ASN A 671 -52.68 -5.30 -64.80
CA ASN A 671 -51.21 -5.24 -64.91
C ASN A 671 -50.61 -4.27 -63.88
N ARG A 672 -51.14 -3.04 -63.79
CA ARG A 672 -50.67 -2.04 -62.81
C ARG A 672 -50.83 -2.53 -61.36
N VAL A 673 -51.91 -3.23 -61.03
CA VAL A 673 -52.13 -3.85 -59.71
C VAL A 673 -51.04 -4.89 -59.43
N ARG A 674 -50.68 -5.75 -60.39
CA ARG A 674 -49.61 -6.75 -60.21
C ARG A 674 -48.23 -6.12 -60.06
N ASP A 675 -47.95 -5.01 -60.75
CA ASP A 675 -46.69 -4.29 -60.57
C ASP A 675 -46.64 -3.53 -59.24
N PHE A 676 -47.76 -2.99 -58.75
CA PHE A 676 -47.85 -2.43 -57.40
C PHE A 676 -47.76 -3.51 -56.30
N GLN A 677 -48.29 -4.73 -56.53
CA GLN A 677 -48.14 -5.85 -55.60
C GLN A 677 -46.66 -6.25 -55.45
N LYS A 678 -45.92 -6.41 -56.56
CA LYS A 678 -44.46 -6.65 -56.49
C LYS A 678 -43.70 -5.53 -55.81
N GLN A 679 -44.09 -4.27 -56.03
CA GLN A 679 -43.49 -3.13 -55.33
C GLN A 679 -43.81 -3.17 -53.83
N MET A 680 -45.01 -3.59 -53.42
CA MET A 680 -45.33 -3.84 -52.01
C MET A 680 -44.47 -4.96 -51.42
N GLU A 681 -44.38 -6.13 -52.05
CA GLU A 681 -43.56 -7.25 -51.56
C GLU A 681 -42.09 -6.84 -51.35
N ILE A 682 -41.51 -6.07 -52.27
CA ILE A 682 -40.16 -5.51 -52.14
C ILE A 682 -40.09 -4.51 -50.97
N ARG A 683 -41.06 -3.60 -50.85
CA ARG A 683 -41.09 -2.62 -49.74
C ARG A 683 -41.34 -3.26 -48.38
N GLU A 684 -42.10 -4.34 -48.31
CA GLU A 684 -42.32 -5.12 -47.08
C GLU A 684 -41.02 -5.80 -46.64
N SER A 685 -40.26 -6.40 -47.56
CA SER A 685 -38.94 -6.97 -47.26
C SER A 685 -37.89 -5.91 -46.86
N GLU A 686 -37.91 -4.73 -47.50
CA GLU A 686 -37.11 -3.58 -47.06
C GLU A 686 -37.52 -3.10 -45.65
N LEU A 687 -38.82 -3.12 -45.32
CA LEU A 687 -39.35 -2.66 -44.04
C LEU A 687 -39.10 -3.67 -42.91
N GLU A 688 -39.16 -4.98 -43.18
CA GLU A 688 -38.70 -6.02 -42.25
C GLU A 688 -37.21 -5.86 -41.94
N THR A 689 -36.36 -5.70 -42.96
CA THR A 689 -34.91 -5.53 -42.77
C THR A 689 -34.57 -4.23 -42.05
N LEU A 690 -35.27 -3.12 -42.33
CA LEU A 690 -35.18 -1.88 -41.52
C LEU A 690 -35.65 -2.10 -40.09
N THR A 691 -36.71 -2.88 -39.86
CA THR A 691 -37.25 -3.16 -38.52
C THR A 691 -36.26 -3.97 -37.68
N ILE A 692 -35.57 -4.94 -38.28
CA ILE A 692 -34.49 -5.69 -37.62
C ILE A 692 -33.32 -4.76 -37.27
N GLN A 693 -32.90 -3.89 -38.19
CA GLN A 693 -31.83 -2.90 -37.93
C GLN A 693 -32.22 -1.90 -36.83
N PHE A 694 -33.47 -1.41 -36.84
CA PHE A 694 -34.01 -0.50 -35.84
C PHE A 694 -34.07 -1.15 -34.46
N ASN A 695 -34.50 -2.40 -34.36
CA ASN A 695 -34.53 -3.14 -33.08
C ASN A 695 -33.12 -3.36 -32.54
N ASN A 696 -32.15 -3.75 -33.38
CA ASN A 696 -30.75 -3.87 -32.98
C ASN A 696 -30.16 -2.54 -32.48
N ALA A 697 -30.44 -1.42 -33.18
CA ALA A 697 -30.01 -0.09 -32.77
C ALA A 697 -30.67 0.37 -31.46
N ARG A 698 -31.96 0.03 -31.26
CA ARG A 698 -32.72 0.30 -30.03
C ARG A 698 -32.20 -0.50 -28.83
N GLU A 699 -31.74 -1.73 -29.04
CA GLU A 699 -31.13 -2.55 -27.99
C GLU A 699 -29.72 -2.05 -27.62
N GLN A 700 -28.92 -1.64 -28.61
CA GLN A 700 -27.65 -0.93 -28.34
C GLN A 700 -27.88 0.38 -27.57
N LEU A 701 -28.90 1.17 -27.93
CA LEU A 701 -29.27 2.39 -27.20
C LEU A 701 -29.56 2.12 -25.72
N LYS A 702 -30.34 1.08 -25.37
CA LYS A 702 -30.59 0.70 -23.97
C LYS A 702 -29.30 0.38 -23.21
N VAL A 703 -28.33 -0.30 -23.85
CA VAL A 703 -27.03 -0.61 -23.24
C VAL A 703 -26.23 0.67 -22.99
N PHE A 704 -26.24 1.63 -23.94
CA PHE A 704 -25.60 2.93 -23.75
C PHE A 704 -26.30 3.77 -22.66
N GLU A 705 -27.63 3.79 -22.59
CA GLU A 705 -28.40 4.48 -21.55
C GLU A 705 -28.09 3.93 -20.15
N SER A 706 -28.03 2.61 -19.98
CA SER A 706 -27.60 1.96 -18.74
C SER A 706 -26.19 2.38 -18.35
N THR A 707 -25.26 2.35 -19.31
CA THR A 707 -23.84 2.74 -19.10
C THR A 707 -23.71 4.21 -18.69
N VAL A 708 -24.46 5.11 -19.34
CA VAL A 708 -24.48 6.55 -19.00
C VAL A 708 -25.07 6.79 -17.61
N ASN A 709 -26.08 6.03 -17.19
CA ASN A 709 -26.66 6.18 -15.86
C ASN A 709 -25.74 5.65 -14.74
N GLU A 710 -25.01 4.55 -14.96
CA GLU A 710 -23.93 4.13 -14.04
C GLU A 710 -22.81 5.19 -13.96
N GLN A 711 -22.45 5.81 -15.09
CA GLN A 711 -21.45 6.88 -15.13
C GLN A 711 -21.92 8.17 -14.44
N LYS A 712 -23.22 8.50 -14.47
CA LYS A 712 -23.79 9.61 -13.69
C LYS A 712 -23.70 9.32 -12.19
N LEU A 713 -24.18 8.15 -11.75
CA LEU A 713 -24.22 7.77 -10.34
C LEU A 713 -22.81 7.75 -9.71
N THR A 714 -21.82 7.25 -10.46
CA THR A 714 -20.41 7.27 -10.01
C THR A 714 -19.82 8.68 -9.96
N ASN A 715 -20.18 9.57 -10.90
CA ASN A 715 -19.76 10.98 -10.86
C ASN A 715 -20.40 11.77 -9.70
N GLU A 716 -21.67 11.53 -9.37
CA GLU A 716 -22.31 12.16 -8.19
C GLU A 716 -21.63 11.71 -6.88
N LEU A 717 -21.34 10.42 -6.75
CA LEU A 717 -20.61 9.88 -5.60
C LEU A 717 -19.19 10.46 -5.50
N LEU A 718 -18.49 10.64 -6.62
CA LEU A 718 -17.18 11.31 -6.66
C LEU A 718 -17.28 12.80 -6.29
N SER A 719 -18.33 13.49 -6.74
CA SER A 719 -18.59 14.89 -6.40
C SER A 719 -18.81 15.09 -4.89
N GLN A 720 -19.65 14.25 -4.27
CA GLN A 720 -19.89 14.27 -2.82
C GLN A 720 -18.59 13.99 -2.02
N ASN A 721 -17.79 13.03 -2.45
CA ASN A 721 -16.49 12.75 -1.84
C ASN A 721 -15.51 13.92 -1.97
N ASN A 722 -15.46 14.60 -3.13
CA ASN A 722 -14.63 15.78 -3.34
C ASN A 722 -15.05 16.96 -2.44
N ALA A 723 -16.36 17.17 -2.23
CA ALA A 723 -16.86 18.19 -1.31
C ALA A 723 -16.43 17.90 0.15
N HIS A 724 -16.59 16.66 0.61
CA HIS A 724 -16.16 16.24 1.95
C HIS A 724 -14.63 16.33 2.15
N LEU A 725 -13.84 15.95 1.13
CA LEU A 725 -12.39 16.13 1.14
C LEU A 725 -12.00 17.61 1.21
N SER A 726 -12.72 18.49 0.49
CA SER A 726 -12.47 19.94 0.50
C SER A 726 -12.72 20.56 1.88
N GLN A 727 -13.79 20.17 2.58
CA GLN A 727 -14.00 20.56 3.99
C GLN A 727 -12.89 20.04 4.91
N LYS A 728 -12.42 18.79 4.71
CA LYS A 728 -11.33 18.23 5.51
C LYS A 728 -10.00 18.97 5.28
N ILE A 729 -9.72 19.41 4.04
CA ILE A 729 -8.55 20.24 3.71
C ILE A 729 -8.62 21.60 4.40
N LEU A 730 -9.77 22.30 4.31
CA LEU A 730 -9.95 23.60 4.98
C LEU A 730 -9.74 23.51 6.49
N LYS A 731 -10.23 22.45 7.13
CA LYS A 731 -10.01 22.22 8.56
C LYS A 731 -8.52 21.97 8.88
N LEU A 732 -7.85 21.12 8.12
CA LEU A 732 -6.42 20.85 8.30
C LEU A 732 -5.55 22.11 8.05
N GLN A 733 -5.94 23.02 7.16
CA GLN A 733 -5.27 24.32 7.00
C GLN A 733 -5.45 25.21 8.24
N SER A 734 -6.63 25.21 8.87
CA SER A 734 -6.85 25.93 10.13
C SER A 734 -5.99 25.36 11.26
N ASP A 735 -5.93 24.03 11.38
CA ASP A 735 -5.14 23.33 12.40
C ASP A 735 -3.63 23.57 12.20
N TYR A 736 -3.16 23.55 10.94
CA TYR A 736 -1.77 23.86 10.56
C TYR A 736 -1.38 25.31 10.89
N ASN A 737 -2.24 26.28 10.56
CA ASN A 737 -1.99 27.68 10.89
C ASN A 737 -1.87 27.89 12.41
N HIS A 738 -2.72 27.22 13.19
CA HIS A 738 -2.68 27.30 14.66
C HIS A 738 -1.39 26.69 15.24
N GLN A 739 -0.92 25.57 14.70
CA GLN A 739 0.39 25.00 15.05
C GLN A 739 1.57 25.88 14.64
N THR A 740 1.45 26.62 13.52
CA THR A 740 2.48 27.56 13.06
C THR A 740 2.67 28.69 14.07
N THR A 741 1.59 29.34 14.52
CA THR A 741 1.67 30.39 15.56
C THR A 741 2.24 29.87 16.88
N ALA A 742 1.89 28.65 17.30
CA ALA A 742 2.46 28.03 18.48
C ALA A 742 3.98 27.76 18.36
N MET A 743 4.48 27.47 17.14
CA MET A 743 5.91 27.33 16.86
C MET A 743 6.65 28.67 16.92
N GLU A 744 6.02 29.76 16.46
CA GLU A 744 6.57 31.12 16.54
C GLU A 744 6.73 31.56 18.00
N GLU A 745 5.73 31.34 18.86
CA GLU A 745 5.84 31.58 20.31
C GLU A 745 6.98 30.76 20.96
N LEU A 746 7.14 29.49 20.57
CA LEU A 746 8.21 28.64 21.08
C LEU A 746 9.60 29.14 20.63
N THR A 747 9.70 29.65 19.41
CA THR A 747 10.93 30.20 18.81
C THR A 747 11.34 31.52 19.50
N GLN A 748 10.38 32.37 19.87
CA GLN A 748 10.65 33.56 20.67
C GLN A 748 11.17 33.20 22.07
N LYS A 749 10.58 32.18 22.73
CA LYS A 749 11.08 31.66 24.03
C LYS A 749 12.50 31.10 23.91
N TYR A 750 12.80 30.32 22.86
CA TYR A 750 14.15 29.81 22.62
C TYR A 750 15.18 30.94 22.44
N THR A 751 14.84 31.96 21.64
CA THR A 751 15.72 33.13 21.41
C THR A 751 16.01 33.89 22.71
N SER A 752 15.01 34.02 23.60
CA SER A 752 15.19 34.63 24.92
C SER A 752 16.16 33.84 25.81
N LEU A 753 15.99 32.51 25.88
CA LEU A 753 16.86 31.62 26.65
C LEU A 753 18.29 31.57 26.09
N PHE A 754 18.45 31.61 24.77
CA PHE A 754 19.76 31.67 24.11
C PHE A 754 20.52 32.96 24.48
N ASN A 755 19.84 34.10 24.50
CA ASN A 755 20.43 35.37 24.92
C ASN A 755 20.83 35.36 26.41
N GLN A 756 20.07 34.70 27.28
CA GLN A 756 20.47 34.49 28.68
C GLN A 756 21.71 33.60 28.79
N ALA A 757 21.77 32.49 28.05
CA ALA A 757 22.94 31.59 28.05
C ALA A 757 24.23 32.34 27.67
N LYS A 758 24.17 33.17 26.62
CA LYS A 758 25.32 34.00 26.19
C LYS A 758 25.82 34.96 27.27
N ILE A 759 24.91 35.57 28.05
CA ILE A 759 25.29 36.46 29.17
C ILE A 759 26.04 35.69 30.27
N TYR A 760 25.69 34.42 30.51
CA TYR A 760 26.43 33.56 31.45
C TYR A 760 27.82 33.15 30.92
N GLU A 761 27.97 32.92 29.60
CA GLU A 761 29.28 32.70 28.97
C GLU A 761 30.18 33.94 29.09
N GLU A 762 29.66 35.14 28.78
CA GLU A 762 30.42 36.40 28.90
C GLU A 762 30.84 36.70 30.36
N ASN A 763 30.06 36.27 31.36
CA ASN A 763 30.41 36.43 32.77
C ASN A 763 31.40 35.36 33.29
N THR A 764 31.29 34.11 32.85
CA THR A 764 32.28 33.07 33.19
C THR A 764 33.64 33.34 32.53
N ALA A 765 33.67 33.92 31.33
CA ALA A 765 34.90 34.40 30.69
C ALA A 765 35.61 35.51 31.50
N LYS A 766 34.85 36.44 32.12
CA LYS A 766 35.41 37.45 33.04
C LYS A 766 36.01 36.81 34.29
N MET A 767 35.28 35.90 34.94
CA MET A 767 35.78 35.19 36.12
C MET A 767 37.08 34.42 35.87
N LEU A 768 37.20 33.72 34.73
CA LEU A 768 38.45 33.05 34.33
C LEU A 768 39.63 34.03 34.20
N ASN A 769 39.39 35.23 33.67
CA ASN A 769 40.41 36.25 33.50
C ASN A 769 40.87 36.80 34.87
N ASP A 770 39.96 37.01 35.82
CA ASP A 770 40.30 37.47 37.17
C ASP A 770 40.97 36.38 38.03
N ILE A 771 40.60 35.11 37.88
CA ILE A 771 41.35 33.96 38.43
C ILE A 771 42.79 33.98 37.88
N THR A 772 42.97 34.25 36.60
CA THR A 772 44.30 34.33 35.96
C THR A 772 45.14 35.49 36.50
N LYS A 773 44.54 36.66 36.78
CA LYS A 773 45.22 37.79 37.46
C LYS A 773 45.63 37.43 38.89
N ASN A 774 44.73 36.82 39.66
CA ASN A 774 45.00 36.42 41.04
C ASN A 774 46.08 35.34 41.14
N SER A 775 46.15 34.41 40.18
CA SER A 775 47.25 33.45 40.06
C SER A 775 48.61 34.15 39.87
N LYS A 776 48.69 35.15 38.98
CA LYS A 776 49.92 35.94 38.77
C LYS A 776 50.31 36.76 40.01
N MET A 777 49.35 37.33 40.75
CA MET A 777 49.65 37.99 42.03
C MET A 777 50.19 37.00 43.07
N LYS A 778 49.65 35.77 43.14
CA LYS A 778 50.12 34.72 44.06
C LYS A 778 51.60 34.39 43.82
N GLU A 779 52.04 34.26 42.57
CA GLU A 779 53.48 34.06 42.27
C GLU A 779 54.36 35.23 42.73
N VAL A 780 53.91 36.48 42.52
CA VAL A 780 54.64 37.68 42.95
C VAL A 780 54.77 37.72 44.47
N PHE A 781 53.70 37.38 45.20
CA PHE A 781 53.76 37.28 46.66
C PHE A 781 54.65 36.12 47.14
N GLN A 782 54.62 34.95 46.51
CA GLN A 782 55.54 33.85 46.86
C GLN A 782 57.01 34.22 46.65
N LYS A 783 57.35 34.88 45.53
CA LYS A 783 58.70 35.42 45.27
C LYS A 783 59.13 36.44 46.33
N LYS A 784 58.20 37.29 46.79
CA LYS A 784 58.47 38.28 47.86
C LYS A 784 58.62 37.64 49.25
N ILE A 785 57.90 36.56 49.54
CA ILE A 785 58.08 35.77 50.77
C ILE A 785 59.48 35.15 50.82
N MET A 786 59.93 34.48 49.75
CA MET A 786 61.29 33.90 49.68
C MET A 786 62.40 34.96 49.90
N LEU A 787 62.22 36.17 49.37
CA LEU A 787 63.17 37.26 49.59
C LEU A 787 63.21 37.69 51.06
N LEU A 788 62.05 37.84 51.71
CA LEU A 788 61.95 38.19 53.13
C LEU A 788 62.47 37.07 54.05
N GLU A 789 62.27 35.80 53.69
CA GLU A 789 62.86 34.66 54.42
C GLU A 789 64.38 34.61 54.31
N THR A 790 64.94 35.07 53.18
CA THR A 790 66.39 35.20 52.99
C THR A 790 66.94 36.33 53.86
N GLN A 791 66.37 37.54 53.76
CA GLN A 791 66.73 38.70 54.60
C GLN A 791 66.60 38.40 56.11
N LYS A 792 65.60 37.60 56.51
CA LYS A 792 65.46 37.13 57.88
C LYS A 792 66.65 36.28 58.34
N LYS A 793 67.15 35.37 57.49
CA LYS A 793 68.34 34.55 57.81
C LYS A 793 69.59 35.41 57.95
N ASP A 794 69.77 36.39 57.06
CA ASP A 794 70.91 37.30 57.08
C ASP A 794 70.93 38.14 58.38
N LEU A 795 69.80 38.76 58.73
CA LEU A 795 69.62 39.50 59.99
C LEU A 795 69.77 38.61 61.23
N GLN A 796 69.41 37.32 61.14
CA GLN A 796 69.53 36.38 62.25
C GLN A 796 70.99 35.95 62.45
N ALA A 797 71.78 35.78 61.38
CA ALA A 797 73.22 35.59 61.46
C ALA A 797 73.97 36.86 61.93
N GLU A 798 73.48 38.06 61.56
CA GLU A 798 74.00 39.32 62.08
C GLU A 798 73.70 39.49 63.58
N LYS A 799 72.49 39.13 64.03
CA LYS A 799 72.14 39.06 65.46
C LYS A 799 73.07 38.13 66.24
N GLU A 800 73.43 36.97 65.68
CA GLU A 800 74.38 36.04 66.32
C GLU A 800 75.79 36.63 66.41
N LYS A 801 76.28 37.31 65.37
CA LYS A 801 77.54 38.08 65.43
C LYS A 801 77.49 39.17 66.49
N LEU A 802 76.40 39.92 66.57
CA LEU A 802 76.21 40.96 67.60
C LEU A 802 76.13 40.38 69.01
N LEU A 803 75.51 39.21 69.21
CA LEU A 803 75.51 38.50 70.50
C LEU A 803 76.92 38.05 70.92
N LEU A 804 77.76 37.62 69.98
CA LEU A 804 79.17 37.31 70.24
C LEU A 804 79.98 38.57 70.56
N SER A 805 79.74 39.69 69.87
CA SER A 805 80.34 40.98 70.19
C SER A 805 79.88 41.54 71.54
N ILE A 806 78.61 41.38 71.91
CA ILE A 806 78.08 41.77 73.23
C ILE A 806 78.74 40.93 74.32
N ASN A 807 78.79 39.60 74.20
CA ASN A 807 79.53 38.75 75.15
C ASN A 807 81.02 39.15 75.26
N PHE A 808 81.66 39.53 74.15
CA PHE A 808 83.04 40.02 74.17
C PHE A 808 83.18 41.39 74.85
N LEU A 809 82.22 42.29 74.69
CA LEU A 809 82.18 43.60 75.34
C LEU A 809 81.84 43.53 76.83
N GLU A 810 80.88 42.68 77.22
CA GLU A 810 80.55 42.39 78.62
C GLU A 810 81.75 41.75 79.34
N LYS A 811 82.40 40.77 78.70
CA LYS A 811 83.64 40.17 79.22
C LYS A 811 84.79 41.17 79.29
N LYS A 812 84.86 42.15 78.36
CA LYS A 812 85.77 43.30 78.46
C LYS A 812 85.44 44.18 79.67
N VAL A 813 84.19 44.59 79.85
CA VAL A 813 83.74 45.42 80.99
C VAL A 813 84.06 44.73 82.32
N GLU A 814 83.82 43.42 82.41
CA GLU A 814 84.15 42.60 83.58
C GLU A 814 85.67 42.52 83.83
N THR A 815 86.51 42.53 82.79
CA THR A 815 87.97 42.67 82.96
C THR A 815 88.39 44.09 83.35
N THR A 816 87.87 45.15 82.72
CA THR A 816 88.18 46.55 83.07
C THR A 816 87.83 46.85 84.52
N ARG A 817 86.70 46.30 85.00
CA ARG A 817 86.25 46.42 86.40
C ARG A 817 87.20 45.73 87.39
N LYS A 818 87.91 44.69 86.99
CA LYS A 818 88.89 43.96 87.82
C LYS A 818 90.30 44.55 87.72
N MET A 819 90.68 45.11 86.57
CA MET A 819 91.95 45.82 86.39
C MET A 819 92.04 47.07 87.27
N PHE A 820 90.93 47.81 87.46
CA PHE A 820 90.89 49.01 88.29
C PHE A 820 91.32 48.78 89.76
N ASP A 821 90.98 47.61 90.32
CA ASP A 821 91.33 47.27 91.71
C ASP A 821 92.74 46.64 91.86
N THR A 822 93.36 46.17 90.78
CA THR A 822 94.67 45.48 90.84
C THR A 822 95.84 46.26 90.25
N GLU A 823 95.66 47.08 89.20
CA GLU A 823 96.74 47.93 88.64
C GLU A 823 97.06 49.17 89.50
N LYS A 824 96.64 49.16 90.77
CA LYS A 824 97.26 49.96 91.84
C LYS A 824 98.64 49.42 92.25
N ARG A 825 99.09 48.27 91.73
CA ARG A 825 100.44 47.69 91.94
C ARG A 825 100.97 47.03 90.66
N SER A 826 102.12 47.51 90.17
CA SER A 826 103.11 46.78 89.30
C SER A 826 102.53 45.87 88.20
N VAL A 827 102.51 46.22 86.91
CA VAL A 827 103.59 46.79 86.07
C VAL A 827 104.92 46.01 86.20
N ASP A 828 105.40 45.50 85.06
CA ASP A 828 106.72 44.90 84.78
C ASP A 828 107.13 43.57 85.48
N GLU A 829 106.68 42.44 84.90
CA GLU A 829 107.48 41.20 84.82
C GLU A 829 107.09 40.38 83.57
N VAL A 830 107.20 40.97 82.37
CA VAL A 830 106.89 40.29 81.10
C VAL A 830 108.13 39.56 80.56
N LYS A 831 108.25 38.23 80.79
CA LYS A 831 108.86 37.22 79.87
C LYS A 831 108.91 35.80 80.48
N ARG A 832 108.87 34.79 79.58
CA ARG A 832 108.73 33.32 79.81
C ARG A 832 107.29 32.96 80.23
N GLU A 833 106.66 31.88 79.78
CA GLU A 833 107.03 30.71 78.96
C GLU A 833 105.90 30.52 77.91
N LYS A 834 106.04 30.25 76.60
CA LYS A 834 107.03 29.63 75.69
C LYS A 834 107.08 28.10 75.65
N GLU A 835 106.87 27.35 76.74
CA GLU A 835 107.10 25.89 76.72
C GLU A 835 105.84 25.01 76.59
N LEU A 836 104.64 25.54 76.84
CA LEU A 836 103.40 24.75 76.79
C LEU A 836 102.85 24.48 75.36
N LEU A 837 103.60 24.83 74.30
CA LEU A 837 103.16 24.70 72.90
C LEU A 837 103.43 23.34 72.26
N LEU A 838 104.21 22.46 72.91
CA LEU A 838 104.63 21.16 72.35
C LEU A 838 103.67 19.98 72.57
N LYS A 839 102.48 20.19 73.18
CA LYS A 839 101.54 19.10 73.53
C LYS A 839 100.27 19.01 72.67
N ASN A 840 100.00 19.98 71.80
CA ASN A 840 98.75 20.04 71.02
C ASN A 840 98.81 19.33 69.64
N LEU A 841 100.00 18.96 69.15
CA LEU A 841 100.16 18.39 67.80
C LEU A 841 99.64 16.94 67.62
N MET A 842 99.38 16.19 68.70
CA MET A 842 98.86 14.82 68.61
C MET A 842 97.33 14.71 68.43
N ARG A 843 96.58 15.83 68.40
CA ARG A 843 95.11 15.80 68.19
C ARG A 843 94.67 15.99 66.73
N ILE A 844 95.59 16.32 65.82
CA ILE A 844 95.24 16.78 64.46
C ILE A 844 95.17 15.62 63.44
N SER A 845 95.93 14.54 63.61
CA SER A 845 95.94 13.39 62.67
C SER A 845 94.58 12.67 62.61
N ALA A 846 94.00 12.33 63.76
CA ALA A 846 92.77 11.54 63.86
C ALA A 846 91.54 12.19 63.20
N ALA A 847 91.54 13.51 62.98
CA ALA A 847 90.46 14.21 62.28
C ALA A 847 90.55 14.09 60.74
N SER A 848 91.74 13.80 60.20
CA SER A 848 91.98 13.78 58.75
C SER A 848 91.53 12.46 58.09
N ASP A 849 91.64 11.34 58.78
CA ASP A 849 91.29 10.02 58.22
C ASP A 849 89.78 9.83 58.04
N GLU A 850 88.95 10.40 58.92
CA GLU A 850 87.49 10.27 58.83
C GLU A 850 86.90 11.20 57.75
N GLN A 851 87.47 12.40 57.53
CA GLN A 851 87.13 13.22 56.35
C GLN A 851 87.45 12.47 55.04
N ASN A 852 88.57 11.77 54.98
CA ASN A 852 88.96 10.95 53.82
C ASN A 852 88.03 9.75 53.55
N ARG A 853 87.19 9.33 54.51
CA ARG A 853 86.13 8.34 54.30
C ARG A 853 84.87 8.95 53.72
N ILE A 854 84.39 10.06 54.28
CA ILE A 854 83.18 10.76 53.82
C ILE A 854 83.34 11.17 52.34
N PHE A 855 84.49 11.77 52.00
CA PHE A 855 84.80 12.18 50.62
C PHE A 855 84.72 11.00 49.61
N LYS A 856 85.13 9.78 49.99
CA LYS A 856 85.06 8.57 49.15
C LYS A 856 83.66 7.97 49.00
N ILE A 857 82.68 8.49 49.74
CA ILE A 857 81.25 8.18 49.59
C ILE A 857 80.61 9.25 48.71
N GLU A 858 80.88 10.53 48.97
CA GLU A 858 80.36 11.67 48.18
C GLU A 858 80.78 11.59 46.71
N VAL A 859 82.04 11.29 46.40
CA VAL A 859 82.51 11.06 45.01
C VAL A 859 81.69 9.95 44.33
N ARG A 860 81.45 8.83 45.02
CA ARG A 860 80.68 7.71 44.46
C ARG A 860 79.20 8.04 44.23
N LEU A 861 78.63 8.91 45.06
CA LEU A 861 77.26 9.40 44.89
C LEU A 861 77.18 10.39 43.71
N LYS A 862 78.19 11.24 43.55
CA LYS A 862 78.35 12.16 42.41
C LYS A 862 78.42 11.39 41.09
N ASP A 863 79.28 10.37 41.00
CA ASP A 863 79.43 9.55 39.79
C ASP A 863 78.09 8.90 39.37
N GLN A 864 77.32 8.39 40.34
CA GLN A 864 75.99 7.82 40.10
C GLN A 864 74.99 8.88 39.58
N LEU A 865 74.95 10.07 40.19
CA LEU A 865 74.09 11.16 39.75
C LEU A 865 74.46 11.65 38.34
N GLU A 866 75.75 11.75 38.01
CA GLU A 866 76.20 12.13 36.67
C GLU A 866 75.78 11.08 35.61
N THR A 867 75.78 9.78 35.94
CA THR A 867 75.28 8.75 35.00
C THR A 867 73.77 8.84 34.73
N GLU A 868 72.91 9.09 35.73
CA GLU A 868 71.46 9.23 35.47
C GLU A 868 71.13 10.58 34.82
N VAL A 869 71.86 11.67 35.12
CA VAL A 869 71.73 12.96 34.41
C VAL A 869 72.03 12.80 32.92
N ASN A 870 73.13 12.13 32.55
CA ASN A 870 73.46 11.88 31.14
C ASN A 870 72.39 11.03 30.44
N ARG A 871 71.87 10.00 31.12
CA ARG A 871 70.77 9.15 30.65
C ARG A 871 69.42 9.87 30.51
N LEU A 872 69.18 10.91 31.31
CA LEU A 872 68.02 11.80 31.15
C LEU A 872 68.22 12.77 29.99
N ASN A 873 69.42 13.33 29.81
CA ASN A 873 69.76 14.20 28.67
C ASN A 873 69.56 13.48 27.33
N GLU A 874 70.01 12.22 27.20
CA GLU A 874 69.75 11.38 26.01
C GLU A 874 68.25 11.22 25.69
N LYS A 875 67.38 11.18 26.70
CA LYS A 875 65.92 11.08 26.50
C LYS A 875 65.33 12.41 26.03
N VAL A 876 65.78 13.52 26.62
CA VAL A 876 65.37 14.87 26.20
C VAL A 876 65.76 15.11 24.74
N GLU A 877 67.00 14.78 24.36
CA GLU A 877 67.49 14.96 22.98
C GLU A 877 66.67 14.14 21.96
N LYS A 878 66.35 12.88 22.28
CA LYS A 878 65.48 12.03 21.45
C LYS A 878 64.06 12.60 21.33
N GLN A 879 63.49 13.15 22.40
CA GLN A 879 62.19 13.81 22.38
C GLN A 879 62.21 15.14 21.59
N SER A 880 63.30 15.92 21.65
CA SER A 880 63.47 17.13 20.85
C SER A 880 63.47 16.85 19.34
N ILE A 881 64.09 15.74 18.91
CA ILE A 881 64.09 15.32 17.49
C ILE A 881 62.66 14.94 17.04
N GLU A 882 61.90 14.23 17.87
CA GLU A 882 60.52 13.82 17.57
C GLU A 882 59.56 15.03 17.49
N ILE A 883 59.69 16.00 18.41
CA ILE A 883 58.95 17.27 18.37
C ILE A 883 59.24 18.02 17.06
N LEU A 884 60.51 18.16 16.68
CA LEU A 884 60.92 18.91 15.48
C LEU A 884 60.44 18.26 14.17
N PHE A 885 60.22 16.94 14.16
CA PHE A 885 59.53 16.25 13.06
C PHE A 885 58.03 16.58 13.01
N LEU A 886 57.35 16.56 14.16
CA LEU A 886 55.92 16.88 14.25
C LEU A 886 55.61 18.34 13.90
N GLU A 887 56.50 19.28 14.25
CA GLU A 887 56.39 20.68 13.87
C GLU A 887 56.46 20.90 12.36
N LYS A 888 57.35 20.17 11.64
CA LYS A 888 57.43 20.25 10.17
C LYS A 888 56.20 19.70 9.47
N GLU A 889 55.63 18.58 9.93
CA GLU A 889 54.39 18.07 9.30
C GLU A 889 53.18 18.97 9.64
N LYS A 890 53.15 19.61 10.81
CA LYS A 890 52.19 20.66 11.15
C LYS A 890 52.28 21.85 10.19
N GLU A 891 53.48 22.37 9.90
CA GLU A 891 53.67 23.42 8.89
C GLU A 891 53.20 22.99 7.50
N ARG A 892 53.52 21.76 7.09
CA ARG A 892 53.11 21.19 5.79
C ARG A 892 51.60 21.05 5.65
N LEU A 893 50.89 20.70 6.73
CA LEU A 893 49.43 20.68 6.78
C LEU A 893 48.83 22.10 6.77
N ASN A 894 49.48 23.06 7.45
CA ASN A 894 49.01 24.44 7.49
C ASN A 894 49.10 25.13 6.11
N SER A 895 50.19 24.89 5.36
CA SER A 895 50.34 25.34 3.97
C SER A 895 49.22 24.80 3.07
N LYS A 896 48.90 23.50 3.15
CA LYS A 896 47.78 22.91 2.39
C LYS A 896 46.41 23.48 2.77
N ASN A 897 46.24 23.93 4.02
CA ASN A 897 45.00 24.55 4.47
C ASN A 897 44.81 25.94 3.82
N ILE A 898 45.89 26.72 3.71
CA ILE A 898 45.89 28.02 3.02
C ILE A 898 45.53 27.85 1.53
N ASP A 899 46.16 26.89 0.83
CA ASP A 899 45.84 26.54 -0.57
C ASP A 899 44.36 26.17 -0.80
N LEU A 900 43.71 25.57 0.20
CA LEU A 900 42.30 25.18 0.13
C LEU A 900 41.37 26.36 0.44
N VAL A 901 41.73 27.24 1.37
CA VAL A 901 40.96 28.46 1.67
C VAL A 901 40.93 29.39 0.45
N MET A 902 42.06 29.62 -0.24
CA MET A 902 42.09 30.45 -1.45
C MET A 902 41.14 29.91 -2.54
N LYS A 903 41.16 28.59 -2.78
CA LYS A 903 40.27 27.93 -3.77
C LYS A 903 38.78 27.97 -3.40
N ILE A 904 38.45 28.20 -2.12
CA ILE A 904 37.06 28.44 -1.69
C ILE A 904 36.66 29.87 -2.04
N GLN A 905 37.54 30.86 -1.82
CA GLN A 905 37.27 32.26 -2.17
C GLN A 905 37.10 32.45 -3.68
N ASP A 906 37.96 31.83 -4.51
CA ASP A 906 37.83 31.82 -5.97
C ASP A 906 36.45 31.28 -6.44
N MET A 907 35.92 30.27 -5.73
CA MET A 907 34.62 29.67 -6.02
C MET A 907 33.45 30.54 -5.55
N GLU A 908 33.58 31.25 -4.43
CA GLU A 908 32.56 32.16 -3.91
C GLU A 908 32.32 33.36 -4.86
N GLU A 909 33.37 33.91 -5.46
CA GLU A 909 33.25 34.97 -6.47
C GLU A 909 32.51 34.48 -7.73
N ILE A 910 32.87 33.30 -8.24
CA ILE A 910 32.19 32.67 -9.40
C ILE A 910 30.71 32.40 -9.10
N VAL A 911 30.36 31.98 -7.87
CA VAL A 911 28.95 31.80 -7.46
C VAL A 911 28.20 33.13 -7.50
N SER A 912 28.78 34.21 -6.97
CA SER A 912 28.17 35.54 -6.94
C SER A 912 27.82 36.06 -8.35
N GLU A 913 28.71 35.86 -9.35
CA GLU A 913 28.38 36.19 -10.75
C GLU A 913 27.15 35.44 -11.26
N LYS A 914 27.02 34.15 -10.95
CA LYS A 914 25.93 33.32 -11.47
C LYS A 914 24.61 33.64 -10.77
N GLU A 915 24.63 34.04 -9.50
CA GLU A 915 23.42 34.54 -8.81
C GLU A 915 22.90 35.83 -9.45
N ALA A 916 23.77 36.77 -9.82
CA ALA A 916 23.38 37.98 -10.55
C ALA A 916 22.73 37.66 -11.92
N TYR A 917 23.32 36.72 -12.68
CA TYR A 917 22.76 36.27 -13.96
C TYR A 917 21.39 35.58 -13.82
N ILE A 918 21.22 34.71 -12.81
CA ILE A 918 19.94 34.07 -12.48
C ILE A 918 18.86 35.11 -12.12
N LEU A 919 19.25 36.21 -11.46
CA LEU A 919 18.32 37.29 -11.09
C LEU A 919 17.81 38.06 -12.32
N GLY A 920 18.66 38.25 -13.34
CA GLY A 920 18.25 38.78 -14.64
C GLY A 920 17.25 37.88 -15.39
N LEU A 921 17.53 36.57 -15.46
CA LEU A 921 16.63 35.59 -16.11
C LEU A 921 15.26 35.49 -15.43
N LYS A 922 15.21 35.57 -14.09
CA LYS A 922 13.94 35.55 -13.32
C LYS A 922 13.01 36.70 -13.72
N LYS A 923 13.54 37.88 -14.05
CA LYS A 923 12.74 39.03 -14.49
C LYS A 923 12.06 38.76 -15.83
N GLN A 924 12.82 38.31 -16.83
CA GLN A 924 12.30 37.97 -18.16
C GLN A 924 11.22 36.87 -18.11
N LEU A 925 11.38 35.89 -17.20
CA LEU A 925 10.41 34.81 -17.01
C LEU A 925 9.07 35.34 -16.46
N HIS A 926 9.10 36.31 -15.54
CA HIS A 926 7.89 36.96 -15.02
C HIS A 926 7.13 37.74 -16.10
N ASP A 927 7.85 38.50 -16.94
CA ASP A 927 7.26 39.25 -18.05
C ASP A 927 6.54 38.31 -19.05
N LEU A 928 7.08 37.10 -19.27
CA LEU A 928 6.44 36.06 -20.09
C LEU A 928 5.21 35.41 -19.42
N GLU A 929 5.22 35.19 -18.10
CA GLU A 929 4.04 34.66 -17.39
C GLU A 929 2.84 35.63 -17.44
N VAL A 930 3.09 36.94 -17.35
CA VAL A 930 2.04 37.97 -17.46
C VAL A 930 1.40 37.93 -18.86
N ASN A 931 2.22 37.87 -19.91
CA ASN A 931 1.76 37.75 -21.29
C ASN A 931 0.97 36.46 -21.55
N TYR A 932 1.41 35.32 -21.01
CA TYR A 932 0.68 34.05 -21.13
C TYR A 932 -0.71 34.10 -20.46
N LYS A 933 -0.81 34.69 -19.26
CA LYS A 933 -2.09 34.88 -18.57
C LYS A 933 -3.05 35.78 -19.37
N HIS A 934 -2.53 36.83 -20.02
CA HIS A 934 -3.33 37.69 -20.90
C HIS A 934 -3.89 36.93 -22.11
N GLN A 935 -3.05 36.12 -22.79
CA GLN A 935 -3.51 35.29 -23.91
C GLN A 935 -4.55 34.22 -23.50
N SER A 936 -4.38 33.60 -22.32
CA SER A 936 -5.36 32.63 -21.81
C SER A 936 -6.74 33.25 -21.58
N CYS A 937 -6.80 34.50 -21.09
CA CYS A 937 -8.05 35.24 -20.91
C CYS A 937 -8.75 35.53 -22.25
N LEU A 938 -7.98 35.91 -23.28
CA LEU A 938 -8.52 36.12 -24.63
C LEU A 938 -9.18 34.85 -25.21
N LEU A 939 -8.54 33.69 -25.01
CA LEU A 939 -9.05 32.41 -25.48
C LEU A 939 -10.33 31.97 -24.75
N GLU A 940 -10.48 32.31 -23.46
CA GLU A 940 -11.70 32.07 -22.68
C GLU A 940 -12.89 32.86 -23.26
N ASN A 941 -12.68 34.14 -23.59
CA ASN A 941 -13.70 35.02 -24.15
C ASN A 941 -14.19 34.55 -25.53
N ILE A 942 -13.27 34.22 -26.45
CA ILE A 942 -13.59 33.66 -27.79
C ILE A 942 -14.40 32.35 -27.66
N ARG A 943 -14.14 31.56 -26.62
CA ARG A 943 -14.88 30.33 -26.31
C ARG A 943 -16.32 30.61 -25.91
N ASN A 944 -16.55 31.66 -25.13
CA ASN A 944 -17.87 32.08 -24.68
C ASN A 944 -18.69 32.69 -25.83
N GLU A 945 -18.10 33.57 -26.65
CA GLU A 945 -18.72 34.12 -27.86
C GLU A 945 -19.21 33.01 -28.81
N LYS A 946 -18.34 32.01 -29.07
CA LYS A 946 -18.69 30.85 -29.90
C LYS A 946 -19.91 30.08 -29.39
N ASN A 947 -20.08 29.97 -28.07
CA ASN A 947 -21.22 29.27 -27.47
C ASN A 947 -22.55 30.04 -27.66
N VAL A 948 -22.51 31.37 -27.58
CA VAL A 948 -23.69 32.23 -27.85
C VAL A 948 -24.15 32.09 -29.31
N TYR A 949 -23.24 32.26 -30.27
CA TYR A 949 -23.54 32.09 -31.70
C TYR A 949 -24.12 30.69 -32.03
N PHE A 950 -23.74 29.65 -31.28
CA PHE A 950 -24.27 28.30 -31.44
C PHE A 950 -25.70 28.14 -30.90
N GLN A 951 -26.12 28.94 -29.93
CA GLN A 951 -27.52 29.02 -29.49
C GLN A 951 -28.36 29.80 -30.51
N ASP A 952 -27.87 30.94 -31.01
CA ASP A 952 -28.59 31.78 -31.98
C ASP A 952 -28.88 31.03 -33.29
N LEU A 953 -27.90 30.30 -33.83
CA LEU A 953 -28.08 29.41 -35.00
C LEU A 953 -29.14 28.33 -34.76
N LYS A 954 -29.26 27.82 -33.54
CA LYS A 954 -30.27 26.81 -33.16
C LYS A 954 -31.67 27.41 -33.07
N GLN A 955 -31.78 28.69 -32.71
CA GLN A 955 -33.05 29.41 -32.63
C GLN A 955 -33.52 29.88 -34.02
N ALA A 956 -32.62 30.40 -34.86
CA ALA A 956 -32.94 30.80 -36.24
C ALA A 956 -33.50 29.64 -37.08
N ARG A 957 -32.89 28.45 -36.96
CA ARG A 957 -33.33 27.24 -37.69
C ARG A 957 -34.76 26.82 -37.36
N LYS A 958 -35.21 27.06 -36.11
CA LYS A 958 -36.54 26.69 -35.63
C LYS A 958 -37.67 27.56 -36.21
N ILE A 959 -37.37 28.80 -36.62
CA ILE A 959 -38.36 29.74 -37.16
C ILE A 959 -38.71 29.38 -38.62
N CYS A 960 -37.71 29.01 -39.41
CA CYS A 960 -37.85 28.79 -40.86
C CYS A 960 -38.67 27.53 -41.23
N GLU A 961 -38.76 26.55 -40.33
CA GLU A 961 -39.51 25.30 -40.56
C GLU A 961 -41.02 25.39 -40.22
N GLN A 962 -41.48 26.45 -39.54
CA GLN A 962 -42.86 26.52 -39.05
C GLN A 962 -43.92 26.97 -40.08
N GLU A 963 -43.55 27.77 -41.08
CA GLU A 963 -44.53 28.39 -41.99
C GLU A 963 -45.14 27.42 -43.02
N LEU A 964 -44.41 26.36 -43.40
CA LEU A 964 -44.86 25.39 -44.41
C LEU A 964 -45.68 24.22 -43.82
N LEU A 965 -45.51 23.90 -42.54
CA LEU A 965 -46.07 22.67 -41.93
C LEU A 965 -47.48 22.85 -41.35
N SER A 966 -47.95 24.09 -41.20
CA SER A 966 -49.19 24.45 -40.50
C SER A 966 -50.44 23.70 -41.00
N THR A 967 -50.58 23.51 -42.31
CA THR A 967 -51.75 22.85 -42.94
C THR A 967 -51.75 21.32 -42.84
N GLN A 968 -50.59 20.68 -42.62
CA GLN A 968 -50.53 19.22 -42.43
C GLN A 968 -50.71 18.78 -40.97
N ILE A 969 -50.44 19.68 -40.01
CA ILE A 969 -50.56 19.38 -38.59
C ILE A 969 -52.02 19.07 -38.18
N LEU A 970 -53.01 19.76 -38.76
CA LEU A 970 -54.40 19.70 -38.29
C LEU A 970 -54.99 18.27 -38.27
N GLN A 971 -54.74 17.47 -39.31
CA GLN A 971 -55.19 16.08 -39.38
C GLN A 971 -54.42 15.15 -38.44
N LYS A 972 -53.14 15.45 -38.15
CA LYS A 972 -52.34 14.65 -37.21
C LYS A 972 -52.57 15.02 -35.75
N SER A 973 -53.05 16.23 -35.44
CA SER A 973 -53.43 16.61 -34.07
C SER A 973 -54.58 15.76 -33.51
N GLU A 974 -55.56 15.34 -34.32
CA GLU A 974 -56.69 14.53 -33.83
C GLU A 974 -56.25 13.10 -33.46
N GLU A 975 -55.42 12.46 -34.29
CA GLU A 975 -54.75 11.18 -33.94
C GLU A 975 -53.90 11.31 -32.67
N ILE A 976 -53.11 12.40 -32.55
CA ILE A 976 -52.23 12.63 -31.41
C ILE A 976 -53.03 12.82 -30.12
N VAL A 977 -54.17 13.52 -30.15
CA VAL A 977 -55.04 13.66 -28.96
C VAL A 977 -55.58 12.30 -28.50
N HIS A 978 -56.01 11.43 -29.43
CA HIS A 978 -56.45 10.07 -29.07
C HIS A 978 -55.32 9.25 -28.42
N LEU A 979 -54.13 9.27 -29.00
CA LEU A 979 -52.96 8.57 -28.47
C LEU A 979 -52.46 9.15 -27.14
N GLN A 980 -52.54 10.47 -26.95
CA GLN A 980 -52.23 11.11 -25.66
C GLN A 980 -53.24 10.73 -24.57
N THR A 981 -54.53 10.58 -24.89
CA THR A 981 -55.52 10.08 -23.93
C THR A 981 -55.26 8.64 -23.51
N GLN A 982 -54.79 7.78 -24.44
CA GLN A 982 -54.37 6.41 -24.11
C GLN A 982 -53.06 6.37 -23.30
N LEU A 983 -52.04 7.15 -23.69
CA LEU A 983 -50.79 7.25 -22.93
C LEU A 983 -51.06 7.68 -21.48
N LYS A 984 -51.97 8.64 -21.27
CA LYS A 984 -52.29 9.16 -19.94
C LYS A 984 -53.03 8.16 -19.03
N SER A 985 -53.81 7.23 -19.59
CA SER A 985 -54.39 6.14 -18.80
C SER A 985 -53.36 5.04 -18.49
N TYR A 986 -52.39 4.80 -19.37
CA TYR A 986 -51.24 3.95 -19.06
C TYR A 986 -50.30 4.58 -18.03
N GLU A 987 -50.04 5.90 -18.07
CA GLU A 987 -49.26 6.64 -17.06
C GLU A 987 -49.86 6.48 -15.66
N ILE A 988 -51.17 6.72 -15.50
CA ILE A 988 -51.89 6.52 -14.22
C ILE A 988 -51.83 5.06 -13.75
N THR A 989 -51.84 4.11 -14.69
CA THR A 989 -51.69 2.67 -14.37
C THR A 989 -50.27 2.33 -13.91
N ILE A 990 -49.25 2.95 -14.52
CA ILE A 990 -47.84 2.79 -14.15
C ILE A 990 -47.55 3.44 -12.80
N GLU A 991 -48.02 4.66 -12.52
CA GLU A 991 -47.88 5.30 -11.20
C GLU A 991 -48.49 4.43 -10.09
N LYS A 992 -49.64 3.81 -10.34
CA LYS A 992 -50.27 2.87 -9.40
C LYS A 992 -49.43 1.61 -9.21
N GLN A 993 -48.91 1.00 -10.29
CA GLN A 993 -48.03 -0.16 -10.21
C GLN A 993 -46.68 0.15 -9.55
N GLU A 994 -46.12 1.35 -9.74
CA GLU A 994 -44.94 1.81 -9.02
C GLU A 994 -45.20 1.99 -7.52
N SER A 995 -46.37 2.50 -7.14
CA SER A 995 -46.78 2.61 -5.73
C SER A 995 -46.89 1.23 -5.07
N GLU A 996 -47.54 0.28 -5.74
CA GLU A 996 -47.65 -1.12 -5.30
C GLU A 996 -46.26 -1.81 -5.25
N CYS A 997 -45.37 -1.53 -6.22
CA CYS A 997 -43.98 -2.02 -6.18
C CYS A 997 -43.18 -1.43 -5.01
N LYS A 998 -43.30 -0.12 -4.72
CA LYS A 998 -42.60 0.53 -3.60
C LYS A 998 -43.04 -0.03 -2.25
N GLN A 999 -44.34 -0.34 -2.07
CA GLN A 999 -44.85 -1.03 -0.89
C GLN A 999 -44.23 -2.44 -0.76
N LEU A 1000 -44.19 -3.21 -1.85
CA LEU A 1000 -43.54 -4.53 -1.88
C LEU A 1000 -42.02 -4.44 -1.62
N GLU A 1001 -41.34 -3.37 -2.06
CA GLU A 1001 -39.92 -3.14 -1.73
C GLU A 1001 -39.71 -2.85 -0.24
N GLU A 1002 -40.57 -2.04 0.40
CA GLU A 1002 -40.53 -1.82 1.86
C GLU A 1002 -40.82 -3.11 2.64
N GLU A 1003 -41.81 -3.92 2.22
CA GLU A 1003 -42.07 -5.24 2.81
C GLU A 1003 -40.86 -6.18 2.63
N ILE A 1004 -40.23 -6.19 1.46
CA ILE A 1004 -39.01 -6.97 1.20
C ILE A 1004 -37.83 -6.48 2.03
N ILE A 1005 -37.71 -5.18 2.30
CA ILE A 1005 -36.68 -4.61 3.19
C ILE A 1005 -36.95 -5.05 4.64
N ASN A 1006 -38.19 -4.96 5.12
CA ASN A 1006 -38.59 -5.40 6.45
C ASN A 1006 -38.39 -6.91 6.63
N MET A 1007 -38.77 -7.73 5.65
CA MET A 1007 -38.48 -9.17 5.63
C MET A 1007 -36.97 -9.47 5.61
N LYS A 1008 -36.15 -8.72 4.87
CA LYS A 1008 -34.68 -8.87 4.88
C LYS A 1008 -34.07 -8.49 6.23
N LEU A 1009 -34.63 -7.50 6.94
CA LEU A 1009 -34.22 -7.14 8.30
C LEU A 1009 -34.62 -8.23 9.31
N GLU A 1010 -35.83 -8.78 9.19
CA GLU A 1010 -36.31 -9.86 10.05
C GLU A 1010 -35.54 -11.17 9.83
N VAL A 1011 -35.24 -11.53 8.57
CA VAL A 1011 -34.38 -12.68 8.26
C VAL A 1011 -32.97 -12.48 8.84
N LYS A 1012 -32.42 -11.26 8.83
CA LYS A 1012 -31.14 -10.96 9.52
C LYS A 1012 -31.25 -11.15 11.04
N ARG A 1013 -32.33 -10.68 11.67
CA ARG A 1013 -32.61 -10.86 13.10
C ARG A 1013 -32.67 -12.36 13.45
N LEU A 1014 -33.56 -13.11 12.78
CA LEU A 1014 -33.71 -14.55 12.98
C LEU A 1014 -32.44 -15.36 12.69
N THR A 1015 -31.60 -14.91 11.76
CA THR A 1015 -30.28 -15.55 11.50
C THR A 1015 -29.29 -15.27 12.63
N ALA A 1016 -29.28 -14.07 13.20
CA ALA A 1016 -28.49 -13.74 14.38
C ALA A 1016 -28.97 -14.52 15.61
N ASP A 1017 -30.28 -14.57 15.85
CA ASP A 1017 -30.89 -15.32 16.95
C ASP A 1017 -30.61 -16.83 16.83
N LYS A 1018 -30.68 -17.40 15.61
CA LYS A 1018 -30.25 -18.77 15.33
C LYS A 1018 -28.76 -19.00 15.62
N ALA A 1019 -27.89 -18.03 15.33
CA ALA A 1019 -26.47 -18.10 15.64
C ALA A 1019 -26.17 -17.94 17.15
N ILE A 1020 -27.04 -17.29 17.91
CA ILE A 1020 -27.01 -17.22 19.37
C ILE A 1020 -27.52 -18.54 19.97
N LEU A 1021 -28.69 -19.04 19.52
CA LEU A 1021 -29.23 -20.33 19.95
C LEU A 1021 -28.25 -21.48 19.67
N ASN A 1022 -27.61 -21.53 18.51
CA ASN A 1022 -26.63 -22.59 18.20
C ASN A 1022 -25.40 -22.54 19.13
N ARG A 1023 -24.93 -21.35 19.52
CA ARG A 1023 -23.88 -21.21 20.54
C ARG A 1023 -24.37 -21.67 21.90
N ASN A 1024 -25.57 -21.25 22.31
CA ASN A 1024 -26.17 -21.65 23.58
C ASN A 1024 -26.45 -23.16 23.64
N LEU A 1025 -26.81 -23.80 22.52
CA LEU A 1025 -27.00 -25.25 22.40
C LEU A 1025 -25.66 -25.99 22.55
N SER A 1026 -24.59 -25.48 21.94
CA SER A 1026 -23.23 -26.02 22.09
C SER A 1026 -22.71 -25.88 23.53
N VAL A 1027 -22.93 -24.73 24.16
CA VAL A 1027 -22.62 -24.50 25.59
C VAL A 1027 -23.47 -25.41 26.48
N ALA A 1028 -24.76 -25.59 26.20
CA ALA A 1028 -25.63 -26.50 26.95
C ALA A 1028 -25.24 -27.98 26.77
N ALA A 1029 -24.78 -28.41 25.59
CA ALA A 1029 -24.25 -29.74 25.36
C ALA A 1029 -22.93 -29.97 26.14
N HIS A 1030 -22.05 -28.97 26.16
CA HIS A 1030 -20.83 -29.02 26.96
C HIS A 1030 -21.13 -29.05 28.46
N LEU A 1031 -22.04 -28.20 28.95
CA LEU A 1031 -22.48 -28.19 30.35
C LEU A 1031 -23.19 -29.49 30.75
N ARG A 1032 -24.04 -30.09 29.90
CA ARG A 1032 -24.60 -31.42 30.15
C ARG A 1032 -23.52 -32.50 30.26
N SER A 1033 -22.47 -32.42 29.43
CA SER A 1033 -21.33 -33.34 29.49
C SER A 1033 -20.52 -33.15 30.79
N GLN A 1034 -20.33 -31.90 31.24
CA GLN A 1034 -19.70 -31.60 32.52
C GLN A 1034 -20.56 -32.06 33.71
N ILE A 1035 -21.88 -31.83 33.67
CA ILE A 1035 -22.83 -32.29 34.70
C ILE A 1035 -22.78 -33.81 34.80
N PHE A 1036 -22.87 -34.55 33.69
CA PHE A 1036 -22.76 -36.01 33.69
C PHE A 1036 -21.41 -36.51 34.25
N ALA A 1037 -20.30 -35.84 33.92
CA ALA A 1037 -18.99 -36.14 34.49
C ALA A 1037 -18.90 -35.83 36.00
N LEU A 1038 -19.56 -34.76 36.47
CA LEU A 1038 -19.63 -34.39 37.88
C LEU A 1038 -20.60 -35.27 38.68
N GLU A 1039 -21.70 -35.74 38.09
CA GLU A 1039 -22.64 -36.70 38.68
C GLU A 1039 -22.00 -38.09 38.80
N ARG A 1040 -21.24 -38.50 37.78
CA ARG A 1040 -20.36 -39.67 37.84
C ARG A 1040 -19.28 -39.51 38.93
N GLY A 1041 -18.58 -38.38 38.95
CA GLY A 1041 -17.61 -38.08 40.01
C GLY A 1041 -18.24 -38.07 41.40
N LEU A 1042 -19.45 -37.53 41.55
CA LEU A 1042 -20.18 -37.49 42.82
C LEU A 1042 -20.69 -38.87 43.24
N THR A 1043 -21.04 -39.76 42.31
CA THR A 1043 -21.39 -41.15 42.63
C THR A 1043 -20.15 -41.97 42.98
N GLU A 1044 -19.04 -41.82 42.25
CA GLU A 1044 -17.74 -42.42 42.62
C GLU A 1044 -17.25 -41.94 44.00
N GLN A 1045 -17.43 -40.65 44.33
CA GLN A 1045 -17.11 -40.11 45.67
C GLN A 1045 -18.11 -40.55 46.75
N LYS A 1046 -19.42 -40.67 46.45
CA LYS A 1046 -20.40 -41.23 47.41
C LYS A 1046 -20.14 -42.71 47.71
N ILE A 1047 -19.70 -43.49 46.73
CA ILE A 1047 -19.26 -44.87 46.91
C ILE A 1047 -18.00 -44.91 47.79
N LYS A 1048 -17.03 -44.02 47.54
CA LYS A 1048 -15.85 -43.88 48.42
C LYS A 1048 -16.20 -43.45 49.84
N CYS A 1049 -17.08 -42.46 50.03
CA CYS A 1049 -17.53 -42.07 51.37
C CYS A 1049 -18.22 -43.23 52.08
N ARG A 1050 -19.07 -44.02 51.40
CA ARG A 1050 -19.72 -45.19 52.01
C ARG A 1050 -18.73 -46.30 52.37
N ALA A 1051 -17.76 -46.58 51.51
CA ALA A 1051 -16.68 -47.53 51.83
C ALA A 1051 -15.82 -47.02 53.01
N LEU A 1052 -15.55 -45.71 53.08
CA LEU A 1052 -14.84 -45.08 54.20
C LEU A 1052 -15.69 -45.02 55.49
N GLU A 1053 -17.02 -44.97 55.39
CA GLU A 1053 -17.96 -45.12 56.52
C GLU A 1053 -17.99 -46.57 57.03
N GLU A 1054 -17.90 -47.56 56.13
CA GLU A 1054 -17.74 -48.98 56.48
C GLU A 1054 -16.36 -49.27 57.11
N GLU A 1055 -15.28 -48.68 56.59
CA GLU A 1055 -13.95 -48.71 57.25
C GLU A 1055 -13.96 -47.98 58.61
N LEU A 1056 -14.72 -46.89 58.77
CA LEU A 1056 -14.86 -46.17 60.05
C LEU A 1056 -15.51 -47.03 61.15
N GLN A 1057 -16.31 -48.04 60.78
CA GLN A 1057 -16.97 -48.94 61.74
C GLN A 1057 -16.03 -50.02 62.31
N ASN A 1058 -14.82 -50.20 61.78
CA ASN A 1058 -13.80 -51.11 62.33
C ASN A 1058 -12.44 -50.40 62.50
N PRO A 1059 -12.21 -49.69 63.64
CA PRO A 1059 -11.07 -48.81 63.79
C PRO A 1059 -9.76 -49.55 64.12
N VAL A 1060 -8.76 -49.46 63.22
CA VAL A 1060 -7.36 -49.77 63.51
C VAL A 1060 -6.52 -48.49 63.43
N ASN A 1061 -6.04 -48.03 64.58
CA ASN A 1061 -5.18 -46.84 64.69
C ASN A 1061 -3.77 -47.09 64.14
N ILE A 1062 -3.17 -46.07 63.50
CA ILE A 1062 -1.77 -45.63 63.70
C ILE A 1062 -1.56 -44.23 63.06
N HIS A 1063 -0.70 -43.41 63.68
CA HIS A 1063 -0.54 -41.98 63.36
C HIS A 1063 0.50 -41.68 62.26
N ARG A 1064 0.42 -40.50 61.60
CA ARG A 1064 1.32 -39.35 61.89
C ARG A 1064 0.98 -38.04 61.14
N TRP A 1065 1.58 -36.95 61.60
CA TRP A 1065 1.38 -35.57 61.12
C TRP A 1065 2.24 -35.19 59.91
N ARG A 1066 1.82 -34.16 59.15
CA ARG A 1066 2.76 -33.16 58.60
C ARG A 1066 2.10 -31.79 58.38
N LYS A 1067 2.85 -30.71 58.66
CA LYS A 1067 2.54 -29.36 58.16
C LYS A 1067 2.90 -29.27 56.67
N LEU A 1068 2.20 -28.41 55.93
CA LEU A 1068 2.69 -27.78 54.70
C LEU A 1068 2.29 -26.29 54.71
N GLU A 1069 3.13 -25.46 54.11
CA GLU A 1069 3.02 -24.00 54.18
C GLU A 1069 2.41 -23.42 52.91
N GLY A 1070 1.50 -22.46 53.06
CA GLY A 1070 0.83 -21.81 51.93
C GLY A 1070 1.45 -20.45 51.58
N THR A 1071 2.37 -20.42 50.63
CA THR A 1071 2.75 -19.19 49.91
C THR A 1071 1.95 -19.12 48.61
N ASP A 1072 1.19 -18.04 48.37
CA ASP A 1072 0.35 -17.90 47.17
C ASP A 1072 1.21 -17.61 45.92
N PRO A 1073 1.23 -18.49 44.90
CA PRO A 1073 1.98 -18.23 43.67
C PRO A 1073 1.28 -17.19 42.76
N LYS A 1074 -0.06 -17.07 42.83
CA LYS A 1074 -0.85 -16.34 41.84
C LYS A 1074 -0.64 -14.83 41.93
N THR A 1075 -0.43 -14.30 43.13
CA THR A 1075 -0.14 -12.87 43.32
C THR A 1075 1.20 -12.47 42.66
N TYR A 1076 2.22 -13.33 42.70
CA TYR A 1076 3.52 -13.04 42.06
C TYR A 1076 3.44 -13.14 40.51
N GLU A 1077 2.74 -14.15 39.98
CA GLU A 1077 2.46 -14.23 38.54
C GLU A 1077 1.71 -13.00 38.03
N LEU A 1078 0.69 -12.52 38.77
CA LEU A 1078 -0.06 -11.32 38.38
C LEU A 1078 0.81 -10.06 38.38
N ILE A 1079 1.67 -9.88 39.38
CA ILE A 1079 2.59 -8.73 39.46
C ILE A 1079 3.61 -8.76 38.30
N THR A 1080 4.23 -9.90 38.03
CA THR A 1080 5.17 -10.05 36.91
C THR A 1080 4.48 -9.85 35.55
N LYS A 1081 3.22 -10.31 35.40
CA LYS A 1081 2.42 -10.09 34.18
C LYS A 1081 2.01 -8.62 33.98
N ILE A 1082 1.71 -7.89 35.06
CA ILE A 1082 1.48 -6.44 35.03
C ILE A 1082 2.75 -5.69 34.64
N GLN A 1083 3.89 -6.01 35.25
CA GLN A 1083 5.19 -5.42 34.90
C GLN A 1083 5.59 -5.70 33.44
N PHE A 1084 5.35 -6.92 32.95
CA PHE A 1084 5.59 -7.30 31.56
C PHE A 1084 4.70 -6.50 30.58
N LEU A 1085 3.42 -6.29 30.91
CA LEU A 1085 2.51 -5.48 30.10
C LEU A 1085 2.88 -3.99 30.11
N GLN A 1086 3.22 -3.42 31.27
CA GLN A 1086 3.72 -2.05 31.38
C GLN A 1086 4.99 -1.84 30.55
N LYS A 1087 5.93 -2.79 30.62
CA LYS A 1087 7.16 -2.76 29.83
C LYS A 1087 6.88 -2.86 28.32
N ARG A 1088 5.90 -3.67 27.90
CA ARG A 1088 5.43 -3.74 26.51
C ARG A 1088 4.80 -2.44 26.02
N VAL A 1089 3.99 -1.76 26.84
CA VAL A 1089 3.40 -0.46 26.51
C VAL A 1089 4.48 0.61 26.36
N LEU A 1090 5.46 0.65 27.27
CA LEU A 1090 6.61 1.56 27.16
C LEU A 1090 7.42 1.32 25.87
N THR A 1091 7.81 0.08 25.55
CA THR A 1091 8.51 -0.19 24.28
C THR A 1091 7.66 0.12 23.05
N LYS A 1092 6.34 -0.08 23.08
CA LYS A 1092 5.46 0.32 21.97
C LYS A 1092 5.36 1.85 21.83
N SER A 1093 5.42 2.60 22.95
CA SER A 1093 5.47 4.05 22.93
C SER A 1093 6.82 4.60 22.46
N GLU A 1094 7.94 3.98 22.84
CA GLU A 1094 9.27 4.32 22.31
C GLU A 1094 9.34 4.07 20.80
N ILE A 1095 8.86 2.91 20.32
CA ILE A 1095 8.81 2.60 18.88
C ILE A 1095 7.90 3.59 18.12
N ALA A 1096 6.81 4.05 18.72
CA ALA A 1096 5.97 5.10 18.12
C ALA A 1096 6.71 6.44 18.02
N ALA A 1097 7.36 6.89 19.11
CA ALA A 1097 8.14 8.12 19.13
C ALA A 1097 9.35 8.07 18.16
N GLU A 1098 10.05 6.94 18.08
CA GLU A 1098 11.10 6.72 17.08
C GLU A 1098 10.56 6.77 15.65
N LYS A 1099 9.37 6.22 15.40
CA LYS A 1099 8.75 6.27 14.07
C LYS A 1099 8.29 7.68 13.70
N GLU A 1100 7.84 8.46 14.66
CA GLU A 1100 7.52 9.88 14.48
C GLU A 1100 8.78 10.73 14.28
N GLN A 1101 9.90 10.39 14.92
CA GLN A 1101 11.20 11.01 14.69
C GLN A 1101 11.78 10.63 13.32
N GLN A 1102 11.69 9.37 12.91
CA GLN A 1102 12.03 8.92 11.55
C GLN A 1102 11.13 9.56 10.49
N PHE A 1103 9.87 9.84 10.81
CA PHE A 1103 8.97 10.61 9.94
C PHE A 1103 9.46 12.04 9.77
N LYS A 1104 9.81 12.74 10.87
CA LYS A 1104 10.40 14.10 10.83
C LYS A 1104 11.74 14.14 10.09
N GLU A 1105 12.58 13.10 10.18
CA GLU A 1105 13.79 12.98 9.36
C GLU A 1105 13.47 12.75 7.87
N LEU A 1106 12.47 11.92 7.55
CA LEU A 1106 12.01 11.72 6.18
C LEU A 1106 11.33 12.96 5.59
N GLU A 1107 10.60 13.75 6.38
CA GLU A 1107 10.08 15.06 6.00
C GLU A 1107 11.23 16.02 5.72
N LYS A 1108 12.24 16.09 6.60
CA LYS A 1108 13.43 16.95 6.42
C LYS A 1108 14.26 16.55 5.21
N ILE A 1109 14.36 15.24 4.91
CA ILE A 1109 14.98 14.72 3.67
C ILE A 1109 14.10 15.01 2.46
N TYR A 1110 12.78 14.92 2.57
CA TYR A 1110 11.84 15.26 1.50
C TYR A 1110 11.83 16.75 1.19
N GLU A 1111 11.93 17.63 2.19
CA GLU A 1111 12.10 19.07 2.02
C GLU A 1111 13.48 19.43 1.48
N ASN A 1112 14.55 18.77 1.92
CA ASN A 1112 15.86 18.93 1.28
C ASN A 1112 15.84 18.45 -0.19
N MET A 1113 15.17 17.34 -0.52
CA MET A 1113 14.96 16.92 -1.90
C MET A 1113 14.06 17.91 -2.67
N ARG A 1114 13.00 18.45 -2.05
CA ARG A 1114 12.11 19.46 -2.65
C ARG A 1114 12.84 20.75 -2.94
N ASN A 1115 13.69 21.21 -2.02
CA ASN A 1115 14.55 22.38 -2.16
C ASN A 1115 15.68 22.16 -3.17
N THR A 1116 16.19 20.93 -3.30
CA THR A 1116 17.14 20.57 -4.35
C THR A 1116 16.45 20.50 -5.72
N VAL A 1117 15.23 19.96 -5.80
CA VAL A 1117 14.42 19.91 -7.02
C VAL A 1117 14.01 21.32 -7.46
N THR A 1118 13.57 22.21 -6.56
CA THR A 1118 13.25 23.60 -6.94
C THR A 1118 14.49 24.38 -7.40
N LYS A 1119 15.66 24.16 -6.77
CA LYS A 1119 16.95 24.69 -7.25
C LYS A 1119 17.39 24.10 -8.61
N LEU A 1120 17.03 22.85 -8.92
CA LEU A 1120 17.33 22.22 -10.22
C LEU A 1120 16.33 22.56 -11.33
N THR A 1121 15.11 23.04 -11.00
CA THR A 1121 14.12 23.44 -12.01
C THR A 1121 14.34 24.82 -12.64
N SER A 1122 15.38 25.57 -12.23
CA SER A 1122 15.69 26.90 -12.75
C SER A 1122 16.84 26.94 -13.78
N SER A 1123 17.20 25.81 -14.40
CA SER A 1123 18.03 25.79 -15.62
C SER A 1123 17.43 24.88 -16.70
N GLY A 1124 17.57 25.30 -17.97
CA GLY A 1124 16.80 24.74 -19.08
C GLY A 1124 17.31 23.37 -19.56
N GLY A 1125 16.60 22.29 -19.19
CA GLY A 1125 16.84 20.95 -19.70
C GLY A 1125 15.55 20.25 -20.14
N SER A 1126 15.06 20.54 -21.35
CA SER A 1126 13.74 20.04 -21.82
C SER A 1126 13.63 18.50 -21.82
N ASN A 1127 14.74 17.79 -22.06
CA ASN A 1127 14.79 16.32 -21.95
C ASN A 1127 14.85 15.80 -20.51
N ALA A 1128 15.38 16.58 -19.56
CA ALA A 1128 15.42 16.22 -18.14
C ALA A 1128 14.04 16.34 -17.48
N LEU A 1129 13.25 17.36 -17.86
CA LEU A 1129 11.88 17.54 -17.37
C LEU A 1129 10.96 16.36 -17.71
N PHE A 1130 11.11 15.73 -18.89
CA PHE A 1130 10.35 14.52 -19.22
C PHE A 1130 10.71 13.33 -18.33
N PHE A 1131 12.01 13.14 -18.04
CA PHE A 1131 12.47 12.12 -17.09
C PHE A 1131 11.96 12.38 -15.66
N LEU A 1132 12.15 13.60 -15.15
CA LEU A 1132 11.70 14.00 -13.81
C LEU A 1132 10.18 13.93 -13.65
N ARG A 1133 9.39 14.25 -14.69
CA ARG A 1133 7.93 14.09 -14.69
C ARG A 1133 7.52 12.61 -14.63
N LYS A 1134 8.19 11.75 -15.41
CA LYS A 1134 7.98 10.29 -15.42
C LYS A 1134 8.45 9.62 -14.12
N GLU A 1135 9.47 10.15 -13.47
CA GLU A 1135 9.94 9.70 -12.16
C GLU A 1135 9.05 10.22 -11.03
N SER A 1136 8.55 11.45 -11.12
CA SER A 1136 7.52 12.02 -10.24
C SER A 1136 6.21 11.23 -10.34
N GLU A 1137 5.80 10.76 -11.53
CA GLU A 1137 4.69 9.83 -11.67
C GLU A 1137 4.97 8.45 -11.05
N LYS A 1138 6.17 7.89 -11.21
CA LYS A 1138 6.56 6.66 -10.50
C LYS A 1138 6.50 6.86 -8.97
N LYS A 1139 7.00 7.99 -8.46
CA LYS A 1139 6.97 8.35 -7.03
C LYS A 1139 5.54 8.61 -6.55
N ASN A 1140 4.68 9.28 -7.32
CA ASN A 1140 3.25 9.46 -7.02
C ASN A 1140 2.47 8.14 -7.00
N ARG A 1141 2.78 7.19 -7.91
CA ARG A 1141 2.20 5.84 -7.85
C ARG A 1141 2.65 5.12 -6.58
N LYS A 1142 3.92 5.25 -6.18
CA LYS A 1142 4.47 4.68 -4.94
C LYS A 1142 3.86 5.33 -3.68
N ILE A 1143 3.64 6.65 -3.69
CA ILE A 1143 2.92 7.39 -2.65
C ILE A 1143 1.46 6.91 -2.58
N LYS A 1144 0.76 6.72 -3.70
CA LYS A 1144 -0.60 6.14 -3.70
C LYS A 1144 -0.63 4.71 -3.15
N THR A 1145 0.40 3.89 -3.40
CA THR A 1145 0.53 2.57 -2.75
C THR A 1145 0.72 2.71 -1.24
N LEU A 1146 1.64 3.57 -0.81
CA LEU A 1146 1.90 3.86 0.60
C LEU A 1146 0.67 4.48 1.30
N MET A 1147 -0.15 5.28 0.62
CA MET A 1147 -1.42 5.82 1.16
C MET A 1147 -2.47 4.73 1.37
N VAL A 1148 -2.50 3.68 0.54
CA VAL A 1148 -3.38 2.51 0.75
C VAL A 1148 -2.86 1.66 1.92
N GLU A 1149 -1.54 1.47 2.04
CA GLU A 1149 -0.94 0.83 3.21
C GLU A 1149 -1.18 1.63 4.50
N ILE A 1150 -1.00 2.96 4.48
CA ILE A 1150 -1.29 3.85 5.60
C ILE A 1150 -2.77 3.76 5.97
N SER A 1151 -3.70 3.82 5.01
CA SER A 1151 -5.13 3.68 5.28
C SER A 1151 -5.50 2.32 5.88
N MET A 1152 -4.80 1.25 5.49
CA MET A 1152 -4.91 -0.06 6.12
C MET A 1152 -4.35 -0.06 7.56
N TYR A 1153 -3.19 0.56 7.80
CA TYR A 1153 -2.64 0.70 9.15
C TYR A 1153 -3.46 1.64 10.05
N GLU A 1154 -4.13 2.67 9.51
CA GLU A 1154 -5.09 3.53 10.21
C GLU A 1154 -6.36 2.76 10.59
N ALA A 1155 -6.85 1.88 9.70
CA ALA A 1155 -7.96 0.97 9.99
C ALA A 1155 -7.60 -0.01 11.12
N HIS A 1156 -6.41 -0.63 11.05
CA HIS A 1156 -5.92 -1.50 12.13
C HIS A 1156 -5.68 -0.72 13.43
N ALA A 1157 -5.19 0.52 13.37
CA ALA A 1157 -4.99 1.37 14.54
C ALA A 1157 -6.32 1.82 15.18
N THR A 1158 -7.37 2.04 14.39
CA THR A 1158 -8.71 2.33 14.93
C THR A 1158 -9.40 1.08 15.48
N GLU A 1159 -9.20 -0.09 14.88
CA GLU A 1159 -9.63 -1.38 15.45
C GLU A 1159 -8.93 -1.67 16.80
N TYR A 1160 -7.61 -1.52 16.87
CA TYR A 1160 -6.86 -1.65 18.13
C TYR A 1160 -7.25 -0.56 19.15
N LYS A 1161 -7.59 0.66 18.73
CA LYS A 1161 -8.08 1.70 19.64
C LYS A 1161 -9.44 1.34 20.24
N LEU A 1162 -10.38 0.83 19.42
CA LEU A 1162 -11.67 0.32 19.89
C LEU A 1162 -11.50 -0.88 20.83
N GLU A 1163 -10.55 -1.79 20.55
CA GLU A 1163 -10.23 -2.90 21.46
C GLU A 1163 -9.62 -2.39 22.77
N LEU A 1164 -8.74 -1.38 22.73
CA LEU A 1164 -8.09 -0.79 23.91
C LEU A 1164 -9.11 0.00 24.76
N GLU A 1165 -10.05 0.73 24.15
CA GLU A 1165 -11.19 1.34 24.86
C GLU A 1165 -12.09 0.28 25.51
N ARG A 1166 -12.36 -0.84 24.81
CA ARG A 1166 -13.12 -1.98 25.37
C ARG A 1166 -12.40 -2.63 26.55
N LYS A 1167 -11.07 -2.80 26.47
CA LYS A 1167 -10.23 -3.33 27.56
C LYS A 1167 -10.04 -2.35 28.72
N ASN A 1168 -10.01 -1.05 28.46
CA ASN A 1168 -10.06 -0.03 29.52
C ASN A 1168 -11.40 -0.06 30.26
N LYS A 1169 -12.52 -0.27 29.55
CA LYS A 1169 -13.84 -0.41 30.18
C LYS A 1169 -13.93 -1.67 31.04
N GLU A 1170 -13.46 -2.82 30.55
CA GLU A 1170 -13.29 -4.04 31.36
C GLU A 1170 -12.42 -3.81 32.60
N LEU A 1171 -11.28 -3.11 32.46
CA LEU A 1171 -10.40 -2.77 33.57
C LEU A 1171 -11.05 -1.82 34.59
N GLU A 1172 -11.91 -0.91 34.13
CA GLU A 1172 -12.61 0.05 34.97
C GLU A 1172 -13.78 -0.60 35.73
N ASP A 1173 -14.47 -1.56 35.13
CA ASP A 1173 -15.49 -2.37 35.80
C ASP A 1173 -14.85 -3.33 36.83
N VAL A 1174 -13.72 -3.97 36.51
CA VAL A 1174 -12.91 -4.72 37.48
C VAL A 1174 -12.38 -3.82 38.62
N ARG A 1175 -12.03 -2.55 38.34
CA ARG A 1175 -11.68 -1.57 39.39
C ARG A 1175 -12.86 -1.23 40.30
N LYS A 1176 -14.08 -1.10 39.76
CA LYS A 1176 -15.30 -0.88 40.57
C LYS A 1176 -15.57 -2.10 41.46
N GLU A 1177 -15.46 -3.31 40.91
CA GLU A 1177 -15.65 -4.55 41.66
C GLU A 1177 -14.61 -4.73 42.77
N TYR A 1178 -13.33 -4.46 42.49
CA TYR A 1178 -12.26 -4.45 43.49
C TYR A 1178 -12.47 -3.37 44.56
N LEU A 1179 -12.95 -2.17 44.20
CA LEU A 1179 -13.33 -1.14 45.17
C LEU A 1179 -14.51 -1.59 46.05
N LEU A 1180 -15.50 -2.28 45.49
CA LEU A 1180 -16.64 -2.84 46.21
C LEU A 1180 -16.19 -3.90 47.22
N GLN A 1181 -15.33 -4.84 46.78
CA GLN A 1181 -14.69 -5.83 47.67
C GLN A 1181 -13.85 -5.17 48.76
N LYS A 1182 -13.06 -4.14 48.42
CA LYS A 1182 -12.24 -3.40 49.39
C LYS A 1182 -13.08 -2.63 50.42
N GLN A 1183 -14.25 -2.11 50.03
CA GLN A 1183 -15.21 -1.49 50.96
C GLN A 1183 -15.90 -2.53 51.86
N LEU A 1184 -16.30 -3.68 51.32
CA LEU A 1184 -16.79 -4.83 52.11
C LEU A 1184 -15.74 -5.28 53.14
N PHE A 1185 -14.49 -5.43 52.71
CA PHE A 1185 -13.37 -5.79 53.58
C PHE A 1185 -13.11 -4.74 54.67
N PHE A 1186 -13.26 -3.44 54.37
CA PHE A 1186 -13.17 -2.37 55.37
C PHE A 1186 -14.33 -2.37 56.36
N LYS A 1187 -15.57 -2.63 55.92
CA LYS A 1187 -16.73 -2.80 56.82
C LYS A 1187 -16.53 -3.98 57.77
N LEU A 1188 -16.07 -5.14 57.25
CA LEU A 1188 -15.72 -6.31 58.05
C LEU A 1188 -14.58 -6.02 59.05
N ARG A 1189 -13.55 -5.26 58.63
CA ARG A 1189 -12.41 -4.88 59.48
C ARG A 1189 -12.82 -3.89 60.59
N ASN A 1190 -13.71 -2.95 60.31
CA ASN A 1190 -14.21 -2.00 61.30
C ASN A 1190 -15.16 -2.66 62.31
N ASN A 1191 -16.03 -3.58 61.87
CA ASN A 1191 -16.86 -4.36 62.80
C ASN A 1191 -16.01 -5.22 63.74
N ARG A 1192 -14.88 -5.79 63.29
CA ARG A 1192 -13.90 -6.46 64.16
C ARG A 1192 -13.12 -5.52 65.09
N LYS A 1193 -13.08 -4.21 64.83
CA LYS A 1193 -12.34 -3.22 65.65
C LYS A 1193 -13.18 -2.53 66.74
N ARG A 1194 -14.51 -2.71 66.78
CA ARG A 1194 -15.39 -2.11 67.80
C ARG A 1194 -15.69 -3.02 69.01
N VAL A 1195 -15.10 -4.22 69.09
CA VAL A 1195 -15.47 -5.27 70.07
C VAL A 1195 -14.41 -5.50 71.16
N ASN A 1196 -13.21 -4.91 71.06
CA ASN A 1196 -12.18 -4.97 72.11
C ASN A 1196 -11.73 -3.56 72.53
N TRP A 1197 -11.39 -3.41 73.81
CA TRP A 1197 -11.03 -2.16 74.51
C TRP A 1197 -12.18 -1.20 74.86
N ARG A 1198 -13.08 -1.68 75.72
CA ARG A 1198 -13.52 -0.95 76.93
C ARG A 1198 -14.00 -1.94 77.98
N SER A 1199 -13.13 -2.25 78.95
CA SER A 1199 -13.46 -3.03 80.12
C SER A 1199 -13.25 -2.18 81.37
N LYS A 1200 -14.34 -1.97 82.12
CA LYS A 1200 -14.35 -1.69 83.57
C LYS A 1200 -13.74 -0.36 84.05
N ASP A 1201 -14.31 0.34 85.04
CA ASP A 1201 -15.51 0.08 85.88
C ASP A 1201 -16.30 1.39 86.11
N ASP A 1202 -17.28 1.34 87.03
CA ASP A 1202 -18.04 2.42 87.69
C ASP A 1202 -19.22 3.14 86.99
N HIS A 1203 -20.42 2.73 87.43
CA HIS A 1203 -21.54 3.53 88.00
C HIS A 1203 -21.84 4.93 87.40
N LYS A 1204 -23.10 5.30 87.08
CA LYS A 1204 -24.39 5.03 87.76
C LYS A 1204 -25.57 5.48 86.85
N GLU A 1205 -26.82 5.10 87.18
CA GLU A 1205 -28.11 5.82 86.90
C GLU A 1205 -28.47 6.30 85.45
N THR A 1206 -29.70 6.23 84.88
CA THR A 1206 -30.95 5.43 85.05
C THR A 1206 -31.89 5.78 83.85
N SER A 1207 -33.09 5.17 83.78
CA SER A 1207 -34.31 5.60 83.05
C SER A 1207 -34.34 5.64 81.49
N ASP A 1208 -35.31 4.87 80.96
CA ASP A 1208 -36.27 5.20 79.88
C ASP A 1208 -35.85 5.33 78.40
N LEU A 1209 -36.76 5.20 77.41
CA LEU A 1209 -37.79 4.17 77.09
C LEU A 1209 -38.53 4.59 75.79
N SER A 1210 -38.97 3.63 74.96
CA SER A 1210 -39.92 3.83 73.83
C SER A 1210 -39.42 4.70 72.65
N ASN A 1211 -39.90 4.69 71.40
CA ASN A 1211 -40.86 3.87 70.60
C ASN A 1211 -40.19 3.59 69.21
N GLY A 1212 -40.52 2.59 68.38
CA GLY A 1212 -41.77 2.42 67.59
C GLY A 1212 -41.70 3.17 66.24
N VAL A 1213 -42.19 2.70 65.08
CA VAL A 1213 -43.03 1.55 64.71
C VAL A 1213 -42.91 1.23 63.18
N ILE A 1214 -42.98 -0.07 62.82
CA ILE A 1214 -43.57 -0.77 61.62
C ILE A 1214 -43.75 0.03 60.28
N VAL A 1215 -43.39 -0.48 59.08
CA VAL A 1215 -44.24 -1.29 58.15
C VAL A 1215 -43.42 -1.95 56.99
N LYS A 1216 -43.91 -3.09 56.48
CA LYS A 1216 -43.51 -3.90 55.29
C LYS A 1216 -44.82 -4.24 54.50
N PRO A 1217 -44.81 -4.86 53.30
CA PRO A 1217 -43.78 -4.98 52.23
C PRO A 1217 -44.36 -4.67 50.82
N MET A 1218 -43.58 -4.85 49.73
CA MET A 1218 -43.88 -5.80 48.63
C MET A 1218 -42.83 -5.76 47.48
N LEU A 1219 -42.84 -6.80 46.65
CA LEU A 1219 -42.00 -7.06 45.48
C LEU A 1219 -42.94 -7.40 44.30
N PRO A 1220 -42.54 -7.19 43.02
CA PRO A 1220 -41.67 -8.15 42.36
C PRO A 1220 -40.59 -7.54 41.43
N ALA A 1221 -39.88 -8.45 40.74
CA ALA A 1221 -38.85 -8.29 39.70
C ALA A 1221 -39.08 -7.12 38.70
N ILE A 1222 -38.04 -6.58 38.06
CA ILE A 1222 -36.74 -7.20 37.68
C ILE A 1222 -35.54 -6.49 38.32
#